data_AF-A0A832MG46-F1
#
_entry.id   AF-A0A832MG46-F1
#
_cell.length_a   1.000
_cell.length_b   1.000
_cell.length_c   1.000
_cell.angle_alpha   90.00
_cell.angle_beta   90.00
_cell.angle_gamma   90.00
#
_symmetry.space_group_name_H-M   'P 1'
#
loop_
_entity.id
_entity.type
_entity.pdbx_description
1 polymer ?
#
loop_
_entity_poly.entity_id
_entity_poly.type
_entity_poly.pdbx_seq_one_letter_code
_entity_poly.pdbx_strand_id
1 'polypeptide(L)'
;MKPVACLILKKSFWVVVCLCLGIAVGRAAGTAAPEHVRELDLVHFSHTDYGFTDHPAVCRDLYVRYLDIALDAIQATRNYPQDARFRWTAETTVPVNDWWQQATPARRRQFLQAVRDGQLEVTALPFNNTPFLNRRQWEVMLDWLPEDLLRQFKPQTAVQNDVNGFPRAGAKVLLDRGVRYLFTGINSDSGGPPLPRLTAFWWKQPDGRRMLVWISLSYGDGFFFFESEEWRRGPLPLAADGRYRPPRAGDILKTDEASLRKAHAQCLQRIRQFEAAGYRHPVLLISMTSMWRYDNDPPFPPLSDFVAAWNKLGLEPRLRLTTATEAMRNLERVAGPHAPEYEGEWTDWWANGTACAPREVAASRLAKRNLIAAESPLWGPLDAATRRRIKELWQDLCLFDEHTWGSGMSVGQPYSLDAQGQWNEKARLAWRPMALSEWLLGQRARTRLGSMSEGLWLANPTEMPFTGWATLITSCLRQETHTIVDPETGRRMALYYEPGPLWGRPQSDKDLSYEDVSATFPDRSPNRFARFWVENLQPNSVKKFLFSREKTIEESAGGVEPTFTADAQGWPQTAIWPGMTKPLFTAGLGDVLAVKVRGFAPRWVSQDIWNITDPVKKQELQNEKLEFTTAQAAGPATVQNGPHTLLFVQRIEHPRLKWGTRRLELWKNEPRARLTVRFNRISSFDPELLCVISPLPCDGVLPRLSSGGMGFTPFQDQLPGSCRDYFAV
;
A
#
# COMPACT_ATOMS: atom_id res chain seq x y z
N MET A 1 -23.77 19.43 -37.14
CA MET A 1 -22.68 18.87 -37.96
C MET A 1 -21.73 19.98 -38.38
N LYS A 2 -20.63 20.13 -37.63
CA LYS A 2 -19.32 20.74 -37.94
C LYS A 2 -18.42 20.34 -36.75
N PRO A 3 -17.20 19.80 -36.96
CA PRO A 3 -16.41 19.23 -35.88
C PRO A 3 -15.74 20.35 -35.07
N VAL A 4 -15.88 20.28 -33.75
CA VAL A 4 -15.19 21.18 -32.82
C VAL A 4 -13.75 20.70 -32.70
N ALA A 5 -12.84 21.49 -33.27
CA ALA A 5 -11.41 21.35 -33.08
C ALA A 5 -11.07 21.56 -31.59
N CYS A 6 -10.61 20.50 -30.93
CA CYS A 6 -10.14 20.55 -29.55
C CYS A 6 -8.74 21.17 -29.56
N LEU A 7 -8.60 22.31 -28.89
CA LEU A 7 -7.36 23.07 -28.77
C LEU A 7 -6.25 22.21 -28.13
N ILE A 8 -5.15 22.14 -28.85
CA ILE A 8 -3.88 21.53 -28.46
C ILE A 8 -3.25 22.39 -27.37
N LEU A 9 -3.30 21.92 -26.12
CA LEU A 9 -2.47 22.44 -25.04
C LEU A 9 -1.21 21.58 -24.93
N LYS A 10 -0.06 22.21 -25.19
CA LYS A 10 1.28 21.69 -24.90
C LYS A 10 1.31 21.27 -23.42
N LYS A 11 1.27 19.96 -23.17
CA LYS A 11 1.57 19.39 -21.85
C LYS A 11 3.07 19.45 -21.64
N SER A 12 3.54 20.44 -20.89
CA SER A 12 4.82 20.33 -20.19
C SER A 12 4.58 19.40 -19.01
N PHE A 13 5.03 18.14 -19.10
CA PHE A 13 5.29 17.33 -17.93
C PHE A 13 6.43 18.03 -17.19
N TRP A 14 6.10 18.70 -16.08
CA TRP A 14 7.11 19.26 -15.20
C TRP A 14 7.68 18.11 -14.37
N VAL A 15 8.83 17.60 -14.81
CA VAL A 15 9.82 17.07 -13.87
C VAL A 15 10.08 18.21 -12.89
N VAL A 16 9.78 18.00 -11.61
CA VAL A 16 10.20 18.93 -10.55
C VAL A 16 11.74 18.86 -10.49
N VAL A 17 12.38 19.71 -11.29
CA VAL A 17 13.77 20.10 -11.10
C VAL A 17 13.74 21.09 -9.94
N CYS A 18 14.28 20.70 -8.79
CA CYS A 18 14.66 21.66 -7.75
C CYS A 18 15.71 22.62 -8.33
N LEU A 19 15.24 23.73 -8.91
CA LEU A 19 16.05 24.78 -9.51
C LEU A 19 16.17 25.94 -8.51
N CYS A 20 16.99 25.73 -7.47
CA CYS A 20 17.59 26.84 -6.76
C CYS A 20 18.96 27.09 -7.38
N LEU A 21 19.06 28.00 -8.34
CA LEU A 21 20.30 28.75 -8.64
C LEU A 21 20.02 29.85 -9.69
N GLY A 22 20.54 31.05 -9.38
CA GLY A 22 20.34 32.27 -10.17
C GLY A 22 20.84 32.17 -11.60
N ILE A 23 20.19 32.95 -12.45
CA ILE A 23 20.48 33.09 -13.89
C ILE A 23 21.90 33.62 -14.06
N ALA A 24 22.81 32.75 -14.51
CA ALA A 24 24.05 33.16 -15.16
C ALA A 24 23.90 32.91 -16.67
N VAL A 25 24.02 34.00 -17.42
CA VAL A 25 23.96 34.07 -18.88
C VAL A 25 25.01 33.16 -19.52
N GLY A 26 24.63 32.54 -20.64
CA GLY A 26 25.31 31.41 -21.27
C GLY A 26 26.81 31.55 -21.52
N ARG A 27 27.53 30.49 -21.14
CA ARG A 27 28.81 30.09 -21.74
C ARG A 27 28.61 28.75 -22.44
N ALA A 28 29.26 28.60 -23.59
CA ALA A 28 29.23 27.40 -24.42
C ALA A 28 29.29 26.10 -23.58
N ALA A 29 28.42 25.13 -23.89
CA ALA A 29 28.42 23.82 -23.27
C ALA A 29 29.80 23.16 -23.49
N GLY A 30 30.63 23.15 -22.46
CA GLY A 30 31.99 22.63 -22.56
C GLY A 30 32.02 21.12 -22.81
N THR A 31 32.92 20.69 -23.69
CA THR A 31 33.30 19.29 -23.93
C THR A 31 34.28 18.75 -22.88
N ALA A 32 34.50 19.49 -21.79
CA ALA A 32 35.40 19.07 -20.72
C ALA A 32 34.92 17.78 -20.06
N ALA A 33 35.84 16.83 -19.91
CA ALA A 33 35.60 15.55 -19.23
C ALA A 33 35.11 15.77 -17.79
N PRO A 34 34.31 14.84 -17.23
CA PRO A 34 33.87 14.92 -15.85
C PRO A 34 35.06 14.67 -14.90
N GLU A 35 35.00 15.21 -13.69
CA GLU A 35 36.12 15.17 -12.76
C GLU A 35 36.30 13.78 -12.14
N HIS A 36 35.20 13.13 -11.77
CA HIS A 36 35.17 11.90 -11.00
C HIS A 36 34.61 10.72 -11.79
N VAL A 37 33.47 10.89 -12.45
CA VAL A 37 32.77 9.77 -13.11
C VAL A 37 33.59 9.25 -14.29
N ARG A 38 33.80 7.94 -14.36
CA ARG A 38 34.56 7.22 -15.40
C ARG A 38 33.75 6.13 -16.08
N GLU A 39 32.76 5.57 -15.39
CA GLU A 39 31.87 4.54 -15.90
C GLU A 39 30.41 4.87 -15.58
N LEU A 40 29.51 4.60 -16.54
CA LEU A 40 28.07 4.63 -16.35
C LEU A 40 27.54 3.20 -16.44
N ASP A 41 27.04 2.69 -15.32
CA ASP A 41 26.31 1.42 -15.25
C ASP A 41 24.84 1.68 -15.58
N LEU A 42 24.41 1.16 -16.73
CA LEU A 42 23.06 1.31 -17.25
C LEU A 42 22.25 0.06 -16.95
N VAL A 43 21.31 0.16 -16.02
CA VAL A 43 20.36 -0.90 -15.70
C VAL A 43 19.11 -0.73 -16.54
N HIS A 44 18.85 -1.69 -17.43
CA HIS A 44 17.64 -1.70 -18.25
C HIS A 44 16.57 -2.62 -17.66
N PHE A 45 15.39 -2.06 -17.38
CA PHE A 45 14.20 -2.77 -16.92
C PHE A 45 12.92 -2.01 -17.32
N SER A 46 11.77 -2.62 -17.04
CA SER A 46 10.46 -1.95 -17.05
C SER A 46 9.97 -1.76 -15.63
N HIS A 47 9.51 -0.55 -15.30
CA HIS A 47 8.77 -0.35 -14.06
C HIS A 47 7.41 -1.03 -14.16
N THR A 48 7.10 -1.86 -13.17
CA THR A 48 5.97 -2.80 -13.15
C THR A 48 4.82 -2.24 -12.34
N ASP A 49 3.83 -1.69 -13.05
CA ASP A 49 2.50 -1.43 -12.53
C ASP A 49 1.56 -2.59 -12.83
N TYR A 50 0.84 -3.07 -11.81
CA TYR A 50 -0.26 -4.03 -12.00
C TYR A 50 -1.55 -3.30 -12.39
N GLY A 51 -1.50 -2.59 -13.51
CA GLY A 51 -2.52 -1.68 -13.99
C GLY A 51 -1.89 -0.41 -14.56
N PHE A 52 -2.47 0.74 -14.21
CA PHE A 52 -2.06 2.09 -14.58
C PHE A 52 -2.13 2.36 -16.10
N THR A 53 -1.25 1.73 -16.87
CA THR A 53 -1.14 1.89 -18.33
C THR A 53 -2.21 1.14 -19.10
N ASP A 54 -2.55 -0.07 -18.64
CA ASP A 54 -3.51 -0.97 -19.27
C ASP A 54 -4.27 -1.77 -18.21
N HIS A 55 -5.28 -2.52 -18.62
CA HIS A 55 -5.94 -3.48 -17.74
C HIS A 55 -4.93 -4.48 -17.13
N PRO A 56 -4.99 -4.81 -15.82
CA PRO A 56 -3.98 -5.67 -15.19
C PRO A 56 -3.77 -7.02 -15.89
N ALA A 57 -4.83 -7.60 -16.47
CA ALA A 57 -4.74 -8.80 -17.31
C ALA A 57 -3.89 -8.60 -18.57
N VAL A 58 -3.97 -7.43 -19.21
CA VAL A 58 -3.16 -7.07 -20.38
C VAL A 58 -1.72 -6.79 -19.97
N CYS A 59 -1.49 -6.07 -18.85
CA CYS A 59 -0.13 -5.85 -18.32
C CYS A 59 0.59 -7.19 -18.12
N ARG A 60 -0.06 -8.17 -17.48
CA ARG A 60 0.54 -9.50 -17.24
C ARG A 60 0.87 -10.24 -18.53
N ASP A 61 -0.01 -10.19 -19.54
CA ASP A 61 0.26 -10.79 -20.86
C ASP A 61 1.47 -10.13 -21.56
N LEU A 62 1.59 -8.81 -21.48
CA LEU A 62 2.72 -8.08 -22.03
C LEU A 62 4.05 -8.52 -21.41
N TYR A 63 4.12 -8.64 -20.08
CA TYR A 63 5.37 -9.04 -19.42
C TYR A 63 5.82 -10.45 -19.76
N VAL A 64 4.89 -11.37 -20.02
CA VAL A 64 5.24 -12.70 -20.57
C VAL A 64 5.98 -12.54 -21.90
N ARG A 65 5.47 -11.69 -22.80
CA ARG A 65 6.12 -11.43 -24.09
C ARG A 65 7.45 -10.68 -23.92
N TYR A 66 7.57 -9.80 -22.93
CA TYR A 66 8.79 -9.03 -22.68
C TYR A 66 9.97 -9.91 -22.30
N LEU A 67 9.75 -10.93 -21.48
CA LEU A 67 10.81 -11.88 -21.14
C LEU A 67 11.28 -12.65 -22.38
N ASP A 68 10.39 -12.97 -23.32
CA ASP A 68 10.82 -13.57 -24.58
C ASP A 68 11.66 -12.63 -25.44
N ILE A 69 11.26 -11.35 -25.56
CA ILE A 69 12.03 -10.32 -26.28
C ILE A 69 13.42 -10.15 -25.66
N ALA A 70 13.50 -10.13 -24.33
CA ALA A 70 14.76 -10.00 -23.61
C ALA A 70 15.70 -11.18 -23.88
N LEU A 71 15.20 -12.42 -23.83
CA LEU A 71 15.99 -13.61 -24.14
C LEU A 71 16.51 -13.63 -25.57
N ASP A 72 15.68 -13.22 -26.53
CA ASP A 72 16.07 -13.16 -27.94
C ASP A 72 17.14 -12.09 -28.17
N ALA A 73 17.03 -10.93 -27.51
CA ALA A 73 18.03 -9.87 -27.55
C ALA A 73 19.37 -10.27 -26.90
N ILE A 74 19.32 -10.99 -25.77
CA ILE A 74 20.50 -11.60 -25.13
C ILE A 74 21.22 -12.52 -26.12
N GLN A 75 20.48 -13.37 -26.82
CA GLN A 75 21.07 -14.31 -27.76
C GLN A 75 21.59 -13.64 -29.04
N ALA A 76 20.91 -12.59 -29.53
CA ALA A 76 21.32 -11.81 -30.69
C ALA A 76 22.64 -11.06 -30.44
N THR A 77 22.86 -10.58 -29.22
CA THR A 77 24.01 -9.76 -28.85
C THR A 77 25.16 -10.54 -28.21
N ARG A 78 25.11 -11.88 -28.17
CA ARG A 78 26.13 -12.75 -27.53
C ARG A 78 27.58 -12.50 -28.01
N ASN A 79 27.73 -12.06 -29.25
CA ASN A 79 29.04 -11.79 -29.87
C ASN A 79 29.48 -10.33 -29.74
N TYR A 80 28.68 -9.47 -29.09
CA TYR A 80 29.05 -8.08 -28.85
C TYR A 80 30.16 -8.00 -27.77
N PRO A 81 30.91 -6.89 -27.72
CA PRO A 81 31.77 -6.59 -26.57
C PRO A 81 30.97 -6.71 -25.26
N GLN A 82 31.61 -7.22 -24.20
CA GLN A 82 30.94 -7.62 -22.95
C GLN A 82 30.01 -6.53 -22.38
N ASP A 83 30.45 -5.27 -22.40
CA ASP A 83 29.70 -4.13 -21.85
C ASP A 83 28.52 -3.69 -22.71
N ALA A 84 28.46 -4.12 -23.97
CA ALA A 84 27.39 -3.79 -24.91
C ALA A 84 26.42 -4.95 -25.14
N ARG A 85 26.69 -6.15 -24.60
CA ARG A 85 25.75 -7.27 -24.67
C ARG A 85 24.45 -6.88 -23.99
N PHE A 86 23.32 -7.27 -24.57
CA PHE A 86 22.02 -6.94 -24.02
C PHE A 86 21.87 -7.56 -22.65
N ARG A 87 21.37 -6.77 -21.69
CA ARG A 87 21.07 -7.22 -20.34
C ARG A 87 19.71 -6.72 -19.91
N TRP A 88 19.00 -7.55 -19.17
CA TRP A 88 17.66 -7.25 -18.69
C TRP A 88 17.53 -7.56 -17.21
N THR A 89 16.98 -6.62 -16.46
CA THR A 89 16.53 -6.86 -15.08
C THR A 89 15.02 -7.00 -15.08
N ALA A 90 14.52 -8.19 -14.73
CA ALA A 90 13.13 -8.35 -14.37
C ALA A 90 12.92 -7.71 -12.99
N GLU A 91 12.31 -6.52 -12.98
CA GLU A 91 12.11 -5.69 -11.78
C GLU A 91 11.32 -6.41 -10.69
N THR A 92 10.45 -7.36 -11.06
CA THR A 92 9.55 -8.05 -10.13
C THR A 92 9.45 -9.56 -10.44
N THR A 93 9.17 -10.39 -9.42
CA THR A 93 9.13 -11.86 -9.58
C THR A 93 7.82 -12.41 -10.15
N VAL A 94 6.68 -11.73 -9.95
CA VAL A 94 5.38 -12.22 -10.43
C VAL A 94 5.31 -12.37 -11.95
N PRO A 95 5.78 -11.44 -12.78
CA PRO A 95 5.74 -11.62 -14.22
C PRO A 95 6.68 -12.73 -14.69
N VAL A 96 7.78 -12.96 -13.96
CA VAL A 96 8.67 -14.12 -14.19
C VAL A 96 7.96 -15.43 -13.88
N ASN A 97 7.19 -15.50 -12.79
CA ASN A 97 6.39 -16.68 -12.47
C ASN A 97 5.32 -16.94 -13.55
N ASP A 98 4.61 -15.90 -14.00
CA ASP A 98 3.60 -16.00 -15.06
C ASP A 98 4.19 -16.52 -16.37
N TRP A 99 5.34 -15.99 -16.77
CA TRP A 99 6.08 -16.48 -17.93
C TRP A 99 6.57 -17.90 -17.71
N TRP A 100 7.14 -18.20 -16.54
CA TRP A 100 7.72 -19.51 -16.25
C TRP A 100 6.68 -20.61 -16.39
N GLN A 101 5.47 -20.41 -15.86
CA GLN A 101 4.38 -21.39 -15.94
C GLN A 101 3.98 -21.72 -17.39
N GLN A 102 4.09 -20.76 -18.30
CA GLN A 102 3.71 -20.91 -19.71
C GLN A 102 4.88 -21.31 -20.63
N ALA A 103 6.12 -20.99 -20.23
CA ALA A 103 7.30 -21.19 -21.04
C ALA A 103 7.61 -22.67 -21.29
N THR A 104 8.06 -22.96 -22.51
CA THR A 104 8.52 -24.31 -22.88
C THR A 104 9.79 -24.70 -22.12
N PRO A 105 10.08 -26.00 -21.95
CA PRO A 105 11.33 -26.44 -21.32
C PRO A 105 12.60 -25.87 -21.97
N ALA A 106 12.58 -25.63 -23.30
CA ALA A 106 13.70 -25.03 -24.01
C ALA A 106 13.91 -23.55 -23.62
N ARG A 107 12.83 -22.75 -23.58
CA ARG A 107 12.90 -21.35 -23.14
C ARG A 107 13.33 -21.24 -21.68
N ARG A 108 12.81 -22.09 -20.79
CA ARG A 108 13.25 -22.16 -19.38
C ARG A 108 14.75 -22.42 -19.25
N ARG A 109 15.33 -23.29 -20.07
CA ARG A 109 16.79 -23.51 -20.09
C ARG A 109 17.58 -22.29 -20.58
N GLN A 110 17.09 -21.61 -21.62
CA GLN A 110 17.70 -20.36 -22.11
C GLN A 110 17.67 -19.28 -21.03
N PHE A 111 16.54 -19.14 -20.32
CA PHE A 111 16.42 -18.22 -19.19
C PHE A 111 17.43 -18.52 -18.09
N LEU A 112 17.50 -19.77 -17.64
CA LEU A 112 18.47 -20.19 -16.62
C LEU A 112 19.93 -20.03 -17.07
N GLN A 113 20.21 -20.13 -18.38
CA GLN A 113 21.53 -19.84 -18.92
C GLN A 113 21.82 -18.33 -18.88
N ALA A 114 20.89 -17.49 -19.34
CA ALA A 114 21.02 -16.03 -19.30
C ALA A 114 21.22 -15.50 -17.86
N VAL A 115 20.55 -16.11 -16.87
CA VAL A 115 20.77 -15.81 -15.45
C VAL A 115 22.16 -16.19 -14.98
N ARG A 116 22.65 -17.39 -15.33
CA ARG A 116 24.01 -17.83 -15.00
C ARG A 116 25.10 -16.97 -15.65
N ASP A 117 24.84 -16.49 -16.85
CA ASP A 117 25.75 -15.63 -17.61
C ASP A 117 25.69 -14.15 -17.16
N GLY A 118 24.79 -13.80 -16.23
CA GLY A 118 24.64 -12.43 -15.71
C GLY A 118 24.05 -11.44 -16.71
N GLN A 119 23.40 -11.92 -17.78
CA GLN A 119 22.70 -11.09 -18.76
C GLN A 119 21.21 -10.91 -18.43
N LEU A 120 20.64 -11.79 -17.60
CA LEU A 120 19.29 -11.64 -17.08
C LEU A 120 19.29 -11.74 -15.56
N GLU A 121 18.56 -10.86 -14.90
CA GLU A 121 18.37 -10.94 -13.45
C GLU A 121 16.87 -10.95 -13.10
N VAL A 122 16.54 -11.67 -12.02
CA VAL A 122 15.25 -11.59 -11.34
C VAL A 122 15.51 -10.99 -9.95
N THR A 123 14.91 -9.84 -9.66
CA THR A 123 15.05 -9.18 -8.35
C THR A 123 14.18 -9.88 -7.30
N ALA A 124 14.32 -9.49 -6.03
CA ALA A 124 13.70 -10.22 -4.92
C ALA A 124 12.19 -10.00 -4.74
N LEU A 125 11.66 -8.82 -5.07
CA LEU A 125 10.28 -8.46 -4.75
C LEU A 125 9.29 -8.93 -5.83
N PRO A 126 8.07 -9.37 -5.47
CA PRO A 126 7.05 -9.80 -6.43
C PRO A 126 6.36 -8.63 -7.14
N PHE A 127 6.40 -7.45 -6.53
CA PHE A 127 5.86 -6.19 -7.01
C PHE A 127 6.28 -5.07 -6.05
N ASN A 128 6.15 -3.81 -6.49
CA ASN A 128 6.31 -2.64 -5.63
C ASN A 128 5.07 -2.49 -4.73
N ASN A 129 5.26 -2.06 -3.48
CA ASN A 129 4.22 -2.13 -2.45
C ASN A 129 4.02 -0.83 -1.68
N THR A 130 2.81 -0.68 -1.13
CA THR A 130 2.48 0.35 -0.12
C THR A 130 2.80 -0.13 1.31
N PRO A 131 2.82 0.75 2.35
CA PRO A 131 3.21 0.35 3.71
C PRO A 131 2.18 -0.50 4.49
N PHE A 132 1.03 -0.85 3.91
CA PHE A 132 -0.09 -1.50 4.64
C PHE A 132 0.01 -3.03 4.78
N LEU A 133 1.08 -3.63 4.26
CA LEU A 133 1.33 -5.05 4.45
C LEU A 133 1.51 -5.35 5.94
N ASN A 134 0.81 -6.37 6.45
CA ASN A 134 1.06 -6.88 7.80
C ASN A 134 2.25 -7.86 7.84
N ARG A 135 2.62 -8.33 9.03
CA ARG A 135 3.71 -9.30 9.21
C ARG A 135 3.57 -10.54 8.32
N ARG A 136 2.37 -11.13 8.30
CA ARG A 136 2.09 -12.35 7.55
C ARG A 136 2.22 -12.14 6.04
N GLN A 137 1.85 -10.96 5.54
CA GLN A 137 2.05 -10.61 4.14
C GLN A 137 3.53 -10.48 3.79
N TRP A 138 4.36 -9.90 4.67
CA TRP A 138 5.81 -9.85 4.44
C TRP A 138 6.45 -11.24 4.35
N GLU A 139 5.97 -12.22 5.14
CA GLU A 139 6.41 -13.61 5.00
C GLU A 139 6.05 -14.21 3.61
N VAL A 140 4.88 -13.83 3.07
CA VAL A 140 4.38 -14.27 1.76
C VAL A 140 5.04 -13.52 0.60
N MET A 141 5.46 -12.26 0.79
CA MET A 141 6.09 -11.43 -0.26
C MET A 141 7.29 -12.11 -0.93
N LEU A 142 8.02 -12.99 -0.23
CA LEU A 142 9.17 -13.70 -0.80
C LEU A 142 8.90 -15.18 -1.11
N ASP A 143 7.63 -15.56 -1.29
CA ASP A 143 7.20 -16.94 -1.54
C ASP A 143 6.29 -17.09 -2.80
N TRP A 144 6.67 -16.38 -3.86
CA TRP A 144 5.96 -16.36 -5.17
C TRP A 144 6.55 -17.30 -6.22
N LEU A 145 7.80 -17.71 -6.03
CA LEU A 145 8.50 -18.64 -6.91
C LEU A 145 8.84 -19.92 -6.13
N PRO A 146 8.83 -21.09 -6.78
CA PRO A 146 9.36 -22.33 -6.20
C PRO A 146 10.79 -22.17 -5.65
N GLU A 147 11.08 -22.82 -4.53
CA GLU A 147 12.36 -22.69 -3.82
C GLU A 147 13.56 -23.11 -4.70
N ASP A 148 13.39 -24.12 -5.55
CA ASP A 148 14.41 -24.56 -6.49
C ASP A 148 14.74 -23.51 -7.57
N LEU A 149 13.75 -22.70 -7.99
CA LEU A 149 14.00 -21.55 -8.86
C LEU A 149 14.69 -20.42 -8.10
N LEU A 150 14.25 -20.11 -6.88
CA LEU A 150 14.90 -19.09 -6.05
C LEU A 150 16.38 -19.43 -5.79
N ARG A 151 16.72 -20.70 -5.56
CA ARG A 151 18.11 -21.16 -5.43
C ARG A 151 18.93 -21.04 -6.71
N GLN A 152 18.30 -21.07 -7.88
CA GLN A 152 18.97 -20.86 -9.16
C GLN A 152 19.12 -19.37 -9.48
N PHE A 153 18.09 -18.56 -9.20
CA PHE A 153 18.10 -17.12 -9.44
C PHE A 153 19.00 -16.37 -8.46
N LYS A 154 19.03 -16.81 -7.19
CA LYS A 154 19.80 -16.20 -6.09
C LYS A 154 19.69 -14.67 -6.05
N PRO A 155 18.46 -14.10 -5.99
CA PRO A 155 18.26 -12.66 -6.01
C PRO A 155 19.06 -12.00 -4.88
N GLN A 156 19.84 -10.96 -5.21
CA GLN A 156 20.60 -10.19 -4.21
C GLN A 156 20.12 -8.75 -4.06
N THR A 157 19.33 -8.27 -5.02
CA THR A 157 18.75 -6.92 -5.05
C THR A 157 17.24 -7.00 -5.00
N ALA A 158 16.64 -6.21 -4.11
CA ALA A 158 15.24 -5.81 -4.20
C ALA A 158 15.17 -4.47 -4.94
N VAL A 159 14.17 -4.30 -5.79
CA VAL A 159 13.88 -3.02 -6.44
C VAL A 159 12.56 -2.51 -5.89
N GLN A 160 12.57 -1.29 -5.36
CA GLN A 160 11.37 -0.57 -4.90
C GLN A 160 11.36 0.79 -5.60
N ASN A 161 10.63 0.86 -6.71
CA ASN A 161 10.49 2.08 -7.50
C ASN A 161 9.13 2.75 -7.25
N ASP A 162 9.04 4.00 -7.71
CA ASP A 162 7.84 4.85 -7.72
C ASP A 162 7.41 5.34 -6.33
N VAL A 163 7.16 4.45 -5.37
CA VAL A 163 6.75 4.81 -4.01
C VAL A 163 7.85 5.49 -3.18
N ASN A 164 7.48 6.29 -2.18
CA ASN A 164 8.42 7.10 -1.40
C ASN A 164 8.96 6.43 -0.13
N GLY A 165 8.50 5.21 0.20
CA GLY A 165 8.93 4.51 1.42
C GLY A 165 8.97 3.01 1.29
N PHE A 166 9.61 2.37 2.27
CA PHE A 166 9.73 0.91 2.34
C PHE A 166 9.80 0.46 3.80
N PRO A 167 8.91 -0.40 4.28
CA PRO A 167 8.88 -0.71 5.70
C PRO A 167 10.09 -1.55 6.13
N ARG A 168 10.62 -1.24 7.31
CA ARG A 168 11.73 -1.97 7.94
C ARG A 168 11.47 -3.47 8.06
N ALA A 169 10.21 -3.86 8.27
CA ALA A 169 9.79 -5.26 8.27
C ALA A 169 10.13 -5.98 6.96
N GLY A 170 9.93 -5.32 5.81
CA GLY A 170 10.31 -5.86 4.51
C GLY A 170 11.82 -6.00 4.37
N ALA A 171 12.59 -5.00 4.83
CA ALA A 171 14.05 -5.03 4.77
C ALA A 171 14.63 -6.21 5.58
N LYS A 172 14.07 -6.48 6.75
CA LYS A 172 14.46 -7.63 7.58
C LYS A 172 14.18 -8.96 6.88
N VAL A 173 12.99 -9.12 6.29
CA VAL A 173 12.61 -10.34 5.56
C VAL A 173 13.48 -10.55 4.32
N LEU A 174 13.85 -9.48 3.62
CA LEU A 174 14.82 -9.51 2.52
C LEU A 174 16.20 -9.99 2.98
N LEU A 175 16.72 -9.46 4.10
CA LEU A 175 18.00 -9.90 4.68
C LEU A 175 17.97 -11.36 5.14
N ASP A 176 16.83 -11.83 5.68
CA ASP A 176 16.62 -13.23 6.05
C ASP A 176 16.71 -14.18 4.83
N ARG A 177 16.45 -13.68 3.62
CA ARG A 177 16.61 -14.40 2.35
C ARG A 177 17.93 -14.12 1.62
N GLY A 178 18.87 -13.41 2.27
CA GLY A 178 20.19 -13.12 1.70
C GLY A 178 20.19 -12.00 0.65
N VAL A 179 19.11 -11.22 0.56
CA VAL A 179 19.04 -10.02 -0.29
C VAL A 179 19.70 -8.87 0.47
N ARG A 180 20.75 -8.28 -0.11
CA ARG A 180 21.62 -7.31 0.58
C ARG A 180 21.57 -5.90 0.00
N TYR A 181 20.89 -5.73 -1.12
CA TYR A 181 20.75 -4.46 -1.82
C TYR A 181 19.28 -4.06 -1.94
N LEU A 182 19.00 -2.78 -1.73
CA LEU A 182 17.75 -2.15 -2.11
C LEU A 182 18.04 -1.04 -3.12
N PHE A 183 17.59 -1.24 -4.35
CA PHE A 183 17.60 -0.24 -5.39
C PHE A 183 16.28 0.53 -5.34
N THR A 184 16.33 1.86 -5.30
CA THR A 184 15.11 2.68 -5.34
C THR A 184 15.16 3.76 -6.41
N GLY A 185 14.09 3.90 -7.16
CA GLY A 185 13.87 4.95 -8.17
C GLY A 185 12.57 5.67 -7.84
N ILE A 186 12.67 6.67 -6.96
CA ILE A 186 11.49 7.25 -6.30
C ILE A 186 10.82 8.31 -7.18
N ASN A 187 9.50 8.29 -7.27
CA ASN A 187 8.68 9.33 -7.90
C ASN A 187 8.31 10.40 -6.87
N SER A 188 8.48 11.67 -7.23
CA SER A 188 8.31 12.80 -6.30
C SER A 188 6.91 13.45 -6.32
N ASP A 189 5.90 12.81 -6.90
CA ASP A 189 4.57 13.41 -7.06
C ASP A 189 3.89 13.79 -5.72
N SER A 190 3.84 12.86 -4.76
CA SER A 190 3.21 13.07 -3.45
C SER A 190 4.21 13.17 -2.28
N GLY A 191 5.52 13.15 -2.57
CA GLY A 191 6.58 13.10 -1.56
C GLY A 191 7.99 13.12 -2.17
N GLY A 192 9.00 12.71 -1.40
CA GLY A 192 10.38 12.73 -1.88
C GLY A 192 11.25 11.61 -1.29
N PRO A 193 12.48 11.44 -1.81
CA PRO A 193 13.44 10.52 -1.22
C PRO A 193 13.89 11.01 0.17
N PRO A 194 14.23 10.10 1.10
CA PRO A 194 14.66 10.46 2.46
C PRO A 194 16.02 11.17 2.49
N LEU A 195 16.83 10.97 1.45
CA LEU A 195 18.14 11.56 1.25
C LEU A 195 18.21 12.13 -0.17
N PRO A 196 19.17 13.03 -0.49
CA PRO A 196 19.38 13.49 -1.84
C PRO A 196 19.54 12.32 -2.83
N ARG A 197 19.04 12.50 -4.06
CA ARG A 197 19.21 11.49 -5.12
C ARG A 197 20.70 11.27 -5.40
N LEU A 198 21.01 10.08 -5.93
CA LEU A 198 22.35 9.57 -6.15
C LEU A 198 23.14 9.35 -4.84
N THR A 199 22.45 8.94 -3.78
CA THR A 199 23.05 8.62 -2.47
C THR A 199 23.01 7.11 -2.21
N ALA A 200 24.18 6.54 -1.90
CA ALA A 200 24.29 5.20 -1.33
C ALA A 200 24.40 5.31 0.19
N PHE A 201 23.65 4.50 0.94
CA PHE A 201 23.74 4.46 2.40
C PHE A 201 23.51 3.05 2.95
N TRP A 202 24.09 2.77 4.11
CA TRP A 202 23.82 1.54 4.85
C TRP A 202 22.58 1.72 5.73
N TRP A 203 21.55 0.93 5.48
CA TRP A 203 20.36 0.89 6.33
C TRP A 203 20.49 -0.23 7.36
N LYS A 204 20.82 0.16 8.59
CA LYS A 204 21.02 -0.77 9.70
C LYS A 204 19.70 -1.14 10.37
N GLN A 205 19.57 -2.43 10.64
CA GLN A 205 18.39 -3.05 11.22
C GLN A 205 18.58 -3.27 12.74
N PRO A 206 17.50 -3.46 13.51
CA PRO A 206 17.60 -3.67 14.96
C PRO A 206 18.41 -4.90 15.39
N ASP A 207 18.58 -5.88 14.51
CA ASP A 207 19.43 -7.06 14.75
C ASP A 207 20.90 -6.86 14.34
N GLY A 208 21.29 -5.63 14.01
CA GLY A 208 22.66 -5.25 13.67
C GLY A 208 23.07 -5.54 12.22
N ARG A 209 22.27 -6.31 11.46
CA ARG A 209 22.51 -6.47 10.02
C ARG A 209 22.22 -5.16 9.29
N ARG A 210 22.84 -5.00 8.13
CA ARG A 210 22.66 -3.82 7.27
C ARG A 210 22.45 -4.22 5.83
N MET A 211 21.72 -3.37 5.11
CA MET A 211 21.46 -3.45 3.68
C MET A 211 22.01 -2.20 3.01
N LEU A 212 22.67 -2.32 1.86
CA LEU A 212 23.07 -1.14 1.10
C LEU A 212 21.89 -0.67 0.26
N VAL A 213 21.50 0.57 0.46
CA VAL A 213 20.41 1.22 -0.27
C VAL A 213 20.99 2.20 -1.29
N TRP A 214 20.45 2.18 -2.50
CA TRP A 214 20.72 3.19 -3.52
C TRP A 214 19.48 4.04 -3.78
N ILE A 215 19.57 5.33 -3.46
CA ILE A 215 18.59 6.34 -3.85
C ILE A 215 18.96 6.82 -5.25
N SER A 216 18.38 6.20 -6.28
CA SER A 216 18.62 6.55 -7.68
C SER A 216 17.91 7.85 -8.09
N LEU A 217 18.11 8.23 -9.36
CA LEU A 217 17.16 9.10 -10.06
C LEU A 217 15.80 8.41 -10.23
N SER A 218 14.81 9.08 -10.83
CA SER A 218 13.56 8.37 -11.17
C SER A 218 13.87 7.20 -12.10
N TYR A 219 13.08 6.12 -12.03
CA TYR A 219 13.44 4.83 -12.64
C TYR A 219 13.68 4.89 -14.16
N GLY A 220 13.09 5.85 -14.88
CA GLY A 220 13.32 6.08 -16.32
C GLY A 220 14.35 7.17 -16.65
N ASP A 221 14.88 7.90 -15.68
CA ASP A 221 15.64 9.14 -15.91
C ASP A 221 16.99 8.94 -16.60
N GLY A 222 17.53 7.73 -16.61
CA GLY A 222 18.78 7.43 -17.30
C GLY A 222 18.73 7.72 -18.81
N PHE A 223 17.54 7.68 -19.42
CA PHE A 223 17.35 8.08 -20.82
C PHE A 223 17.74 9.55 -21.07
N PHE A 224 17.45 10.43 -20.13
CA PHE A 224 17.73 11.87 -20.26
C PHE A 224 19.21 12.22 -20.10
N PHE A 225 20.10 11.23 -19.94
CA PHE A 225 21.55 11.42 -20.14
C PHE A 225 21.92 11.56 -21.60
N PHE A 226 21.12 11.02 -22.51
CA PHE A 226 21.47 10.90 -23.92
C PHE A 226 20.49 11.64 -24.84
N GLU A 227 19.25 11.85 -24.40
CA GLU A 227 18.20 12.51 -25.18
C GLU A 227 17.57 13.65 -24.38
N SER A 228 17.27 14.77 -25.05
CA SER A 228 16.76 15.98 -24.38
C SER A 228 15.23 16.05 -24.29
N GLU A 229 14.53 15.20 -25.04
CA GLU A 229 13.07 15.22 -25.17
C GLU A 229 12.52 13.80 -25.08
N GLU A 230 11.32 13.67 -24.51
CA GLU A 230 10.59 12.40 -24.56
C GLU A 230 10.24 12.04 -26.00
N TRP A 231 10.43 10.77 -26.37
CA TRP A 231 10.01 10.28 -27.68
C TRP A 231 8.49 10.12 -27.80
N ARG A 232 7.82 9.74 -26.70
CA ARG A 232 6.37 9.54 -26.71
C ARG A 232 5.66 10.85 -27.03
N ARG A 233 4.54 10.75 -27.75
CA ARG A 233 3.66 11.88 -28.07
C ARG A 233 2.22 11.56 -27.72
N GLY A 234 1.56 12.45 -26.99
CA GLY A 234 0.15 12.34 -26.63
C GLY A 234 -0.09 11.75 -25.23
N PRO A 235 -1.36 11.42 -24.88
CA PRO A 235 -1.66 10.72 -23.64
C PRO A 235 -1.03 9.33 -23.62
N LEU A 236 -0.92 8.72 -22.44
CA LEU A 236 -0.47 7.34 -22.24
C LEU A 236 -1.22 6.38 -23.18
N PRO A 237 -0.57 5.79 -24.20
CA PRO A 237 -1.25 4.95 -25.19
C PRO A 237 -1.50 3.55 -24.64
N LEU A 238 -2.69 2.99 -24.94
CA LEU A 238 -2.99 1.59 -24.67
C LEU A 238 -2.11 0.68 -25.53
N ALA A 239 -1.72 -0.48 -25.00
CA ALA A 239 -0.91 -1.47 -25.71
C ALA A 239 -1.57 -1.95 -27.00
N ALA A 240 -2.90 -2.07 -26.96
CA ALA A 240 -3.72 -2.57 -28.05
C ALA A 240 -4.00 -1.51 -29.13
N ASP A 241 -3.63 -0.25 -28.90
CA ASP A 241 -3.87 0.83 -29.85
C ASP A 241 -2.84 0.80 -30.98
N GLY A 242 -3.20 0.18 -32.10
CA GLY A 242 -2.34 0.01 -33.28
C GLY A 242 -1.90 1.31 -33.98
N ARG A 243 -2.36 2.49 -33.52
CA ARG A 243 -1.86 3.80 -33.98
C ARG A 243 -0.52 4.16 -33.35
N TYR A 244 -0.21 3.56 -32.20
CA TYR A 244 1.04 3.76 -31.47
C TYR A 244 1.94 2.54 -31.61
N ARG A 245 3.26 2.76 -31.46
CA ARG A 245 4.27 1.69 -31.46
C ARG A 245 5.38 2.04 -30.48
N PRO A 246 6.14 1.05 -29.97
CA PRO A 246 7.39 1.34 -29.30
C PRO A 246 8.45 1.92 -30.25
N PRO A 247 9.47 2.63 -29.73
CA PRO A 247 10.59 3.11 -30.52
C PRO A 247 11.38 1.93 -31.11
N ARG A 248 11.98 2.14 -32.28
CA ARG A 248 12.84 1.19 -32.97
C ARG A 248 14.25 1.77 -33.10
N ALA A 249 15.18 0.95 -33.57
CA ALA A 249 16.53 1.40 -33.90
C ALA A 249 16.46 2.64 -34.81
N GLY A 250 17.17 3.71 -34.43
CA GLY A 250 17.20 4.96 -35.18
C GLY A 250 16.10 5.97 -34.83
N ASP A 251 15.07 5.61 -34.06
CA ASP A 251 14.07 6.59 -33.58
C ASP A 251 14.61 7.42 -32.41
N ILE A 252 15.29 6.75 -31.48
CA ILE A 252 15.95 7.27 -30.28
C ILE A 252 17.32 6.62 -30.14
N LEU A 253 18.22 7.23 -29.37
CA LEU A 253 19.56 6.70 -29.08
C LEU A 253 20.29 6.33 -30.39
N LYS A 254 20.27 7.28 -31.34
CA LYS A 254 20.83 7.09 -32.68
C LYS A 254 22.34 6.84 -32.61
N THR A 255 22.82 5.95 -33.48
CA THR A 255 24.20 5.43 -33.45
C THR A 255 25.13 6.06 -34.47
N ASP A 256 24.64 7.03 -35.27
CA ASP A 256 25.52 7.83 -36.13
C ASP A 256 26.40 8.76 -35.27
N GLU A 257 27.61 9.04 -35.77
CA GLU A 257 28.62 9.78 -35.00
C GLU A 257 28.13 11.16 -34.55
N ALA A 258 27.38 11.88 -35.39
CA ALA A 258 26.87 13.20 -35.04
C ALA A 258 25.88 13.13 -33.87
N SER A 259 24.95 12.18 -33.90
CA SER A 259 24.02 11.92 -32.80
C SER A 259 24.72 11.48 -31.52
N LEU A 260 25.71 10.57 -31.61
CA LEU A 260 26.50 10.11 -30.46
C LEU A 260 27.25 11.27 -29.79
N ARG A 261 27.89 12.15 -30.58
CA ARG A 261 28.59 13.33 -30.05
C ARG A 261 27.64 14.33 -29.39
N LYS A 262 26.41 14.46 -29.90
CA LYS A 262 25.36 15.28 -29.26
C LYS A 262 24.93 14.67 -27.92
N ALA A 263 24.61 13.38 -27.89
CA ALA A 263 24.27 12.64 -26.68
C ALA A 263 25.41 12.70 -25.64
N HIS A 264 26.66 12.66 -26.11
CA HIS A 264 27.85 12.81 -25.28
C HIS A 264 27.94 14.16 -24.59
N ALA A 265 27.78 15.26 -25.33
CA ALA A 265 27.78 16.59 -24.74
C ALA A 265 26.70 16.75 -23.65
N GLN A 266 25.51 16.18 -23.87
CA GLN A 266 24.43 16.18 -22.89
C GLN A 266 24.76 15.33 -21.66
N CYS A 267 25.29 14.13 -21.85
CA CYS A 267 25.71 13.23 -20.77
C CYS A 267 26.75 13.91 -19.87
N LEU A 268 27.78 14.52 -20.48
CA LEU A 268 28.81 15.28 -19.76
C LEU A 268 28.21 16.45 -18.97
N GLN A 269 27.28 17.19 -19.54
CA GLN A 269 26.60 18.29 -18.85
C GLN A 269 25.89 17.80 -17.60
N ARG A 270 25.14 16.70 -17.69
CA ARG A 270 24.40 16.15 -16.54
C ARG A 270 25.31 15.61 -15.46
N ILE A 271 26.36 14.89 -15.84
CA ILE A 271 27.35 14.39 -14.88
C ILE A 271 27.97 15.54 -14.10
N ARG A 272 28.39 16.62 -14.78
CA ARG A 272 28.95 17.80 -14.11
C ARG A 272 27.96 18.48 -13.17
N GLN A 273 26.66 18.45 -13.47
CA GLN A 273 25.64 18.96 -12.53
C GLN A 273 25.61 18.10 -11.25
N PHE A 274 25.70 16.78 -11.36
CA PHE A 274 25.75 15.90 -10.20
C PHE A 274 27.08 16.01 -9.44
N GLU A 275 28.21 16.17 -10.12
CA GLU A 275 29.50 16.46 -9.48
C GLU A 275 29.46 17.83 -8.77
N ALA A 276 28.89 18.86 -9.37
CA ALA A 276 28.68 20.14 -8.69
C ALA A 276 27.78 19.99 -7.45
N ALA A 277 26.80 19.07 -7.49
CA ALA A 277 25.90 18.76 -6.37
C ALA A 277 26.49 17.79 -5.32
N GLY A 278 27.74 17.34 -5.48
CA GLY A 278 28.45 16.55 -4.47
C GLY A 278 28.72 15.09 -4.85
N TYR A 279 28.37 14.63 -6.05
CA TYR A 279 28.72 13.28 -6.49
C TYR A 279 30.22 13.13 -6.74
N ARG A 280 30.89 12.14 -6.13
CA ARG A 280 32.35 11.98 -6.18
C ARG A 280 32.82 10.58 -6.59
N HIS A 281 31.90 9.66 -6.90
CA HIS A 281 32.28 8.28 -7.21
C HIS A 281 32.64 8.10 -8.70
N PRO A 282 33.57 7.18 -9.03
CA PRO A 282 33.97 6.93 -10.41
C PRO A 282 32.95 6.10 -11.21
N VAL A 283 31.99 5.46 -10.55
CA VAL A 283 30.92 4.69 -11.20
C VAL A 283 29.61 5.39 -10.89
N LEU A 284 28.82 5.75 -11.90
CA LEU A 284 27.47 6.25 -11.76
C LEU A 284 26.46 5.20 -12.22
N LEU A 285 25.63 4.73 -11.28
CA LEU A 285 24.54 3.80 -11.54
C LEU A 285 23.28 4.58 -11.92
N ILE A 286 22.68 4.28 -13.07
CA ILE A 286 21.39 4.81 -13.50
C ILE A 286 20.52 3.71 -14.12
N SER A 287 19.21 3.82 -13.97
CA SER A 287 18.25 2.96 -14.66
C SER A 287 17.59 3.66 -15.82
N MET A 288 17.15 2.87 -16.80
CA MET A 288 16.34 3.34 -17.91
C MET A 288 15.35 2.28 -18.37
N THR A 289 14.20 2.75 -18.83
CA THR A 289 13.16 1.97 -19.49
C THR A 289 13.12 2.31 -20.99
N SER A 290 12.22 1.68 -21.74
CA SER A 290 11.88 2.19 -23.06
C SER A 290 11.23 3.57 -22.94
N MET A 291 11.03 4.26 -24.07
CA MET A 291 10.41 5.59 -24.07
C MET A 291 9.11 5.60 -24.87
N TRP A 292 8.30 4.54 -24.73
CA TRP A 292 6.98 4.45 -25.35
C TRP A 292 5.88 4.88 -24.40
N ARG A 293 5.80 4.25 -23.22
CA ARG A 293 4.79 4.50 -22.19
C ARG A 293 5.41 4.94 -20.87
N TYR A 294 6.74 4.84 -20.74
CA TYR A 294 7.51 5.05 -19.51
C TYR A 294 7.33 3.87 -18.54
N ASP A 295 6.10 3.67 -18.08
CA ASP A 295 5.66 2.54 -17.26
C ASP A 295 5.27 1.34 -18.13
N ASN A 296 5.49 0.12 -17.62
CA ASN A 296 5.17 -1.14 -18.32
C ASN A 296 5.76 -1.24 -19.74
N ASP A 297 6.92 -0.64 -19.96
CA ASP A 297 7.53 -0.51 -21.27
C ASP A 297 8.30 -1.78 -21.70
N PRO A 298 8.28 -2.14 -22.99
CA PRO A 298 8.97 -3.34 -23.47
C PRO A 298 10.48 -3.18 -23.37
N PRO A 299 11.26 -4.28 -23.35
CA PRO A 299 12.69 -4.21 -23.56
C PRO A 299 13.04 -3.47 -24.86
N PHE A 300 14.14 -2.72 -24.86
CA PHE A 300 14.65 -1.97 -26.01
C PHE A 300 16.01 -2.53 -26.50
N PRO A 301 16.01 -3.61 -27.30
CA PRO A 301 17.24 -4.23 -27.83
C PRO A 301 18.25 -3.28 -28.48
N PRO A 302 17.84 -2.22 -29.24
CA PRO A 302 18.79 -1.30 -29.86
C PRO A 302 19.70 -0.54 -28.87
N LEU A 303 19.39 -0.56 -27.56
CA LEU A 303 20.28 -0.01 -26.54
C LEU A 303 21.70 -0.63 -26.59
N SER A 304 21.80 -1.91 -26.94
CA SER A 304 23.09 -2.59 -27.13
C SER A 304 23.91 -2.00 -28.26
N ASP A 305 23.27 -1.63 -29.37
CA ASP A 305 23.94 -1.01 -30.51
C ASP A 305 24.45 0.39 -30.16
N PHE A 306 23.64 1.16 -29.41
CA PHE A 306 24.04 2.47 -28.90
C PHE A 306 25.28 2.40 -28.00
N VAL A 307 25.28 1.49 -27.02
CA VAL A 307 26.43 1.29 -26.12
C VAL A 307 27.67 0.79 -26.89
N ALA A 308 27.50 -0.13 -27.84
CA ALA A 308 28.61 -0.60 -28.68
C ALA A 308 29.21 0.54 -29.52
N ALA A 309 28.36 1.36 -30.16
CA ALA A 309 28.79 2.47 -31.01
C ALA A 309 29.47 3.59 -30.20
N TRP A 310 28.92 3.94 -29.04
CA TRP A 310 29.52 4.89 -28.10
C TRP A 310 30.94 4.46 -27.69
N ASN A 311 31.08 3.21 -27.21
CA ASN A 311 32.36 2.70 -26.74
C ASN A 311 33.35 2.54 -27.90
N LYS A 312 32.90 2.17 -29.10
CA LYS A 312 33.74 2.07 -30.30
C LYS A 312 34.31 3.43 -30.73
N LEU A 313 33.55 4.51 -30.55
CA LEU A 313 33.98 5.88 -30.85
C LEU A 313 34.96 6.44 -29.78
N GLY A 314 35.18 5.72 -28.68
CA GLY A 314 36.09 6.13 -27.61
C GLY A 314 35.54 7.28 -26.77
N LEU A 315 34.22 7.43 -26.68
CA LEU A 315 33.59 8.46 -25.86
C LEU A 315 33.66 8.10 -24.37
N GLU A 316 34.00 9.09 -23.54
CA GLU A 316 34.06 8.96 -22.07
C GLU A 316 32.95 9.76 -21.38
N PRO A 317 32.33 9.26 -20.30
CA PRO A 317 32.64 8.02 -19.61
C PRO A 317 32.21 6.76 -20.39
N ARG A 318 32.84 5.62 -20.07
CA ARG A 318 32.52 4.33 -20.70
C ARG A 318 31.12 3.87 -20.27
N LEU A 319 30.32 3.40 -21.23
CA LEU A 319 28.99 2.87 -20.94
C LEU A 319 29.04 1.34 -20.73
N ARG A 320 28.32 0.85 -19.73
CA ARG A 320 28.20 -0.58 -19.41
C ARG A 320 26.74 -0.95 -19.22
N LEU A 321 26.23 -1.90 -20.01
CA LEU A 321 24.96 -2.54 -19.72
C LEU A 321 25.16 -3.55 -18.61
N THR A 322 24.40 -3.39 -17.53
CA THR A 322 24.49 -4.21 -16.32
C THR A 322 23.10 -4.66 -15.87
N THR A 323 23.05 -5.72 -15.06
CA THR A 323 21.84 -6.01 -14.27
C THR A 323 21.92 -5.28 -12.93
N ALA A 324 20.80 -5.14 -12.23
CA ALA A 324 20.72 -4.38 -10.98
C ALA A 324 21.75 -4.84 -9.93
N THR A 325 21.90 -6.15 -9.68
CA THR A 325 22.88 -6.69 -8.72
C THR A 325 24.32 -6.42 -9.15
N GLU A 326 24.65 -6.53 -10.44
CA GLU A 326 26.01 -6.19 -10.89
C GLU A 326 26.30 -4.70 -10.64
N ALA A 327 25.36 -3.83 -10.99
CA ALA A 327 25.49 -2.40 -10.79
C ALA A 327 25.60 -2.04 -9.29
N MET A 328 24.78 -2.65 -8.43
CA MET A 328 24.84 -2.45 -6.98
C MET A 328 26.16 -2.92 -6.38
N ARG A 329 26.76 -4.01 -6.86
CA ARG A 329 28.09 -4.46 -6.43
C ARG A 329 29.20 -3.50 -6.87
N ASN A 330 29.11 -2.99 -8.10
CA ASN A 330 30.07 -2.00 -8.60
C ASN A 330 29.99 -0.71 -7.77
N LEU A 331 28.78 -0.26 -7.45
CA LEU A 331 28.52 0.88 -6.59
C LEU A 331 29.01 0.64 -5.15
N GLU A 332 28.72 -0.51 -4.55
CA GLU A 332 29.18 -0.88 -3.20
C GLU A 332 30.71 -0.79 -3.12
N ARG A 333 31.44 -1.29 -4.13
CA ARG A 333 32.91 -1.25 -4.14
C ARG A 333 33.47 0.16 -4.04
N VAL A 334 32.80 1.17 -4.63
CA VAL A 334 33.31 2.54 -4.71
C VAL A 334 32.66 3.50 -3.71
N ALA A 335 31.44 3.22 -3.26
CA ALA A 335 30.67 4.05 -2.34
C ALA A 335 30.50 3.41 -0.96
N GLY A 336 30.38 2.09 -0.88
CA GLY A 336 30.11 1.34 0.37
C GLY A 336 31.07 1.63 1.53
N PRO A 337 32.40 1.74 1.33
CA PRO A 337 33.35 2.10 2.39
C PRO A 337 33.14 3.50 3.00
N HIS A 338 32.48 4.40 2.27
CA HIS A 338 32.26 5.80 2.67
C HIS A 338 30.78 6.14 2.85
N ALA A 339 29.89 5.19 2.56
CA ALA A 339 28.45 5.38 2.62
C ALA A 339 28.01 5.63 4.08
N PRO A 340 27.21 6.66 4.36
CA PRO A 340 26.68 6.90 5.70
C PRO A 340 25.80 5.74 6.15
N GLU A 341 25.70 5.53 7.46
CA GLU A 341 24.81 4.55 8.07
C GLU A 341 23.62 5.26 8.71
N TYR A 342 22.40 4.77 8.44
CA TYR A 342 21.16 5.26 9.03
C TYR A 342 20.33 4.11 9.59
N GLU A 343 19.53 4.42 10.61
CA GLU A 343 18.62 3.51 11.30
C GLU A 343 17.22 4.12 11.38
N GLY A 344 16.19 3.28 11.51
CA GLY A 344 14.81 3.72 11.68
C GLY A 344 13.87 3.22 10.59
N GLU A 345 12.59 3.52 10.77
CA GLU A 345 11.49 3.24 9.85
C GLU A 345 11.51 4.20 8.65
N TRP A 346 11.17 3.71 7.47
CA TRP A 346 11.07 4.54 6.26
C TRP A 346 9.61 4.68 5.85
N THR A 347 8.96 5.70 6.40
CA THR A 347 7.54 6.01 6.22
C THR A 347 7.26 6.64 4.85
N ASP A 348 6.06 6.38 4.32
CA ASP A 348 5.69 6.61 2.92
C ASP A 348 4.57 7.65 2.75
N TRP A 349 4.79 8.66 1.89
CA TRP A 349 3.77 9.63 1.47
C TRP A 349 2.81 9.08 0.39
N TRP A 350 3.06 7.91 -0.17
CA TRP A 350 2.13 7.25 -1.10
C TRP A 350 1.08 6.37 -0.40
N ALA A 351 1.09 6.35 0.93
CA ALA A 351 0.03 5.68 1.71
C ALA A 351 -1.37 6.30 1.50
N ASN A 352 -1.46 7.48 0.87
CA ASN A 352 -2.72 8.09 0.43
C ASN A 352 -3.47 7.24 -0.61
N GLY A 353 -2.78 6.44 -1.43
CA GLY A 353 -3.39 5.54 -2.40
C GLY A 353 -4.35 4.55 -1.73
N THR A 354 -3.95 3.93 -0.62
CA THR A 354 -4.80 3.02 0.13
C THR A 354 -6.00 3.71 0.77
N ALA A 355 -5.86 4.97 1.17
CA ALA A 355 -6.96 5.75 1.74
C ALA A 355 -8.07 6.06 0.72
N CYS A 356 -7.82 5.91 -0.59
CA CYS A 356 -8.84 6.12 -1.62
C CYS A 356 -9.88 4.97 -1.69
N ALA A 357 -9.59 3.84 -1.04
CA ALA A 357 -10.34 2.58 -1.15
C ALA A 357 -10.82 2.02 0.21
N PRO A 358 -11.47 2.80 1.10
CA PRO A 358 -11.71 2.39 2.48
C PRO A 358 -12.57 1.13 2.62
N ARG A 359 -13.45 0.83 1.66
CA ARG A 359 -14.33 -0.36 1.70
C ARG A 359 -13.54 -1.63 1.40
N GLU A 360 -12.69 -1.58 0.37
CA GLU A 360 -11.81 -2.67 -0.02
C GLU A 360 -10.74 -2.91 1.05
N VAL A 361 -10.20 -1.85 1.65
CA VAL A 361 -9.29 -1.97 2.81
C VAL A 361 -9.98 -2.65 3.99
N ALA A 362 -11.24 -2.33 4.27
CA ALA A 362 -12.02 -3.02 5.31
C ALA A 362 -12.23 -4.51 4.97
N ALA A 363 -12.55 -4.84 3.72
CA ALA A 363 -12.69 -6.22 3.25
C ALA A 363 -11.37 -7.01 3.38
N SER A 364 -10.25 -6.40 2.97
CA SER A 364 -8.89 -6.94 3.12
C SER A 364 -8.57 -7.20 4.60
N ARG A 365 -8.83 -6.25 5.50
CA ARG A 365 -8.62 -6.43 6.94
C ARG A 365 -9.49 -7.54 7.54
N LEU A 366 -10.75 -7.68 7.10
CA LEU A 366 -11.61 -8.78 7.52
C LEU A 366 -11.06 -10.14 7.03
N ALA A 367 -10.63 -10.21 5.77
CA ALA A 367 -10.00 -11.41 5.21
C ALA A 367 -8.76 -11.83 6.00
N LYS A 368 -7.86 -10.88 6.29
CA LYS A 368 -6.64 -11.09 7.09
C LYS A 368 -6.99 -11.68 8.48
N ARG A 369 -8.02 -11.15 9.15
CA ARG A 369 -8.50 -11.67 10.45
C ARG A 369 -9.08 -13.08 10.34
N ASN A 370 -9.90 -13.34 9.33
CA ASN A 370 -10.48 -14.66 9.08
C ASN A 370 -9.40 -15.71 8.77
N LEU A 371 -8.38 -15.35 7.99
CA LEU A 371 -7.26 -16.25 7.68
C LEU A 371 -6.45 -16.60 8.92
N ILE A 372 -6.09 -15.61 9.75
CA ILE A 372 -5.42 -15.85 11.04
C ILE A 372 -6.27 -16.77 11.93
N ALA A 373 -7.58 -16.49 12.03
CA ALA A 373 -8.49 -17.34 12.79
C ALA A 373 -8.62 -18.76 12.20
N ALA A 374 -8.59 -18.90 10.87
CA ALA A 374 -8.63 -20.19 10.19
C ALA A 374 -7.30 -20.95 10.32
N GLU A 375 -6.16 -20.29 10.50
CA GLU A 375 -4.86 -20.90 10.77
C GLU A 375 -4.73 -21.39 12.23
N SER A 376 -5.61 -20.95 13.14
CA SER A 376 -5.57 -21.33 14.55
C SER A 376 -5.50 -22.85 14.77
N PRO A 377 -4.63 -23.33 15.68
CA PRO A 377 -4.52 -24.75 16.01
C PRO A 377 -5.80 -25.32 16.65
N LEU A 378 -6.71 -24.46 17.11
CA LEU A 378 -8.04 -24.84 17.62
C LEU A 378 -8.80 -25.77 16.66
N TRP A 379 -8.60 -25.57 15.35
CA TRP A 379 -9.29 -26.31 14.30
C TRP A 379 -8.55 -27.58 13.85
N GLY A 380 -7.52 -27.99 14.57
CA GLY A 380 -6.67 -29.13 14.22
C GLY A 380 -5.59 -28.80 13.17
N PRO A 381 -4.83 -29.80 12.69
CA PRO A 381 -3.77 -29.60 11.71
C PRO A 381 -4.35 -29.17 10.36
N LEU A 382 -3.60 -28.33 9.64
CA LEU A 382 -3.91 -27.99 8.25
C LEU A 382 -3.53 -29.18 7.34
N ASP A 383 -4.37 -29.51 6.36
CA ASP A 383 -3.97 -30.40 5.26
C ASP A 383 -3.27 -29.60 4.13
N ALA A 384 -2.78 -30.31 3.11
CA ALA A 384 -2.05 -29.68 2.01
C ALA A 384 -2.95 -28.77 1.14
N ALA A 385 -4.21 -29.13 0.93
CA ALA A 385 -5.14 -28.35 0.12
C ALA A 385 -5.49 -27.03 0.82
N THR A 386 -5.70 -27.08 2.13
CA THR A 386 -5.99 -25.94 2.99
C THR A 386 -4.80 -25.00 3.07
N ARG A 387 -3.58 -25.52 3.28
CA ARG A 387 -2.35 -24.72 3.28
C ARG A 387 -2.19 -23.96 1.96
N ARG A 388 -2.37 -24.66 0.83
CA ARG A 388 -2.31 -24.03 -0.50
C ARG A 388 -3.37 -22.93 -0.64
N ARG A 389 -4.61 -23.20 -0.22
CA ARG A 389 -5.69 -22.21 -0.30
C ARG A 389 -5.39 -20.97 0.55
N ILE A 390 -4.89 -21.14 1.76
CA ILE A 390 -4.49 -20.03 2.63
C ILE A 390 -3.38 -19.20 1.96
N LYS A 391 -2.36 -19.86 1.39
CA LYS A 391 -1.28 -19.19 0.66
C LYS A 391 -1.81 -18.36 -0.52
N GLU A 392 -2.68 -18.93 -1.36
CA GLU A 392 -3.31 -18.22 -2.48
C GLU A 392 -4.08 -16.96 -2.01
N LEU A 393 -4.85 -17.08 -0.93
CA LEU A 393 -5.61 -15.94 -0.38
C LEU A 393 -4.71 -14.85 0.19
N TRP A 394 -3.59 -15.22 0.83
CA TRP A 394 -2.58 -14.24 1.25
C TRP A 394 -1.88 -13.57 0.07
N GLN A 395 -1.59 -14.31 -1.00
CA GLN A 395 -1.02 -13.76 -2.24
C GLN A 395 -1.96 -12.75 -2.90
N ASP A 396 -3.26 -13.06 -3.00
CA ASP A 396 -4.28 -12.11 -3.47
C ASP A 396 -4.28 -10.84 -2.61
N LEU A 397 -4.22 -10.97 -1.28
CA LEU A 397 -4.16 -9.81 -0.37
C LEU A 397 -2.87 -9.01 -0.51
N CYS A 398 -1.72 -9.63 -0.79
CA CYS A 398 -0.49 -8.89 -1.07
C CYS A 398 -0.60 -8.12 -2.41
N LEU A 399 -1.20 -8.69 -3.46
CA LEU A 399 -1.47 -7.99 -4.72
C LEU A 399 -2.50 -6.86 -4.55
N PHE A 400 -3.43 -6.97 -3.60
CA PHE A 400 -4.30 -5.85 -3.27
C PHE A 400 -3.50 -4.65 -2.72
N ASP A 401 -2.45 -4.90 -1.92
CA ASP A 401 -1.62 -3.85 -1.32
C ASP A 401 -0.44 -3.39 -2.21
N GLU A 402 -0.33 -3.95 -3.42
CA GLU A 402 0.55 -3.49 -4.51
C GLU A 402 0.27 -2.00 -4.83
N HIS A 403 1.29 -1.25 -5.26
CA HIS A 403 1.24 0.21 -5.26
C HIS A 403 0.32 0.87 -6.30
N THR A 404 -0.12 0.17 -7.35
CA THR A 404 -1.02 0.73 -8.35
C THR A 404 -2.48 0.67 -7.88
N TRP A 405 -3.10 1.84 -7.60
CA TRP A 405 -4.48 1.94 -7.10
C TRP A 405 -5.55 2.19 -8.19
N GLY A 406 -5.18 2.07 -9.47
CA GLY A 406 -6.12 2.13 -10.60
C GLY A 406 -5.48 2.62 -11.89
N SER A 407 -6.33 2.95 -12.87
CA SER A 407 -5.90 3.54 -14.14
C SER A 407 -5.22 4.89 -13.95
N GLY A 408 -4.26 5.24 -14.81
CA GLY A 408 -3.70 6.59 -14.91
C GLY A 408 -4.75 7.67 -15.27
N MET A 409 -5.92 7.25 -15.74
CA MET A 409 -7.07 8.11 -16.02
C MET A 409 -8.16 8.04 -14.93
N SER A 410 -7.96 7.30 -13.84
CA SER A 410 -8.96 7.09 -12.78
C SER A 410 -9.49 8.39 -12.15
N VAL A 411 -8.68 9.44 -12.13
CA VAL A 411 -9.07 10.76 -11.65
C VAL A 411 -9.78 11.58 -12.71
N GLY A 412 -9.21 11.63 -13.93
CA GLY A 412 -9.71 12.48 -15.00
C GLY A 412 -10.96 11.93 -15.69
N GLN A 413 -11.10 10.60 -15.71
CA GLN A 413 -12.19 9.86 -16.33
C GLN A 413 -12.57 8.62 -15.49
N PRO A 414 -13.06 8.83 -14.24
CA PRO A 414 -13.31 7.75 -13.28
C PRO A 414 -14.29 6.68 -13.76
N TYR A 415 -15.25 7.05 -14.62
CA TYR A 415 -16.27 6.13 -15.14
C TYR A 415 -15.97 5.61 -16.55
N SER A 416 -14.78 5.89 -17.09
CA SER A 416 -14.36 5.22 -18.32
C SER A 416 -14.32 3.71 -18.11
N LEU A 417 -14.59 2.94 -19.17
CA LEU A 417 -14.53 1.48 -19.09
C LEU A 417 -13.13 0.99 -18.72
N ASP A 418 -12.08 1.70 -19.12
CA ASP A 418 -10.71 1.46 -18.69
C ASP A 418 -10.58 1.60 -17.16
N ALA A 419 -10.91 2.77 -16.60
CA ALA A 419 -10.80 3.00 -15.16
C ALA A 419 -11.64 2.01 -14.33
N GLN A 420 -12.87 1.70 -14.77
CA GLN A 420 -13.74 0.74 -14.10
C GLN A 420 -13.21 -0.70 -14.22
N GLY A 421 -12.68 -1.10 -15.37
CA GLY A 421 -12.10 -2.43 -15.57
C GLY A 421 -10.86 -2.66 -14.71
N GLN A 422 -9.94 -1.69 -14.67
CA GLN A 422 -8.77 -1.75 -13.80
C GLN A 422 -9.17 -1.80 -12.32
N TRP A 423 -10.13 -0.97 -11.91
CA TRP A 423 -10.63 -0.98 -10.54
C TRP A 423 -11.28 -2.32 -10.16
N ASN A 424 -12.03 -2.94 -11.07
CA ASN A 424 -12.60 -4.27 -10.86
C ASN A 424 -11.52 -5.32 -10.54
N GLU A 425 -10.39 -5.30 -11.25
CA GLU A 425 -9.27 -6.21 -10.97
C GLU A 425 -8.54 -5.90 -9.66
N LYS A 426 -8.43 -4.62 -9.27
CA LYS A 426 -7.86 -4.24 -7.97
C LYS A 426 -8.77 -4.64 -6.81
N ALA A 427 -10.04 -4.22 -6.86
CA ALA A 427 -11.00 -4.40 -5.76
C ALA A 427 -11.30 -5.88 -5.48
N ARG A 428 -11.36 -6.74 -6.50
CA ARG A 428 -11.60 -8.18 -6.29
C ARG A 428 -10.52 -8.84 -5.45
N LEU A 429 -9.28 -8.34 -5.44
CA LEU A 429 -8.17 -8.88 -4.63
C LEU A 429 -8.39 -8.65 -3.13
N ALA A 430 -9.34 -7.80 -2.72
CA ALA A 430 -9.79 -7.68 -1.34
C ALA A 430 -11.08 -8.49 -1.09
N TRP A 431 -12.09 -8.33 -1.95
CA TRP A 431 -13.42 -8.90 -1.74
C TRP A 431 -13.46 -10.42 -1.89
N ARG A 432 -12.70 -10.99 -2.83
CA ARG A 432 -12.63 -12.44 -3.02
C ARG A 432 -11.97 -13.13 -1.80
N PRO A 433 -10.80 -12.69 -1.30
CA PRO A 433 -10.24 -13.25 -0.08
C PRO A 433 -11.15 -13.07 1.13
N MET A 434 -11.89 -11.97 1.24
CA MET A 434 -12.88 -11.80 2.31
C MET A 434 -13.90 -12.94 2.32
N ALA A 435 -14.59 -13.18 1.19
CA ALA A 435 -15.61 -14.21 1.09
C ALA A 435 -15.04 -15.63 1.31
N LEU A 436 -13.88 -15.92 0.72
CA LEU A 436 -13.30 -17.27 0.76
C LEU A 436 -12.64 -17.60 2.09
N SER A 437 -12.07 -16.61 2.79
CA SER A 437 -11.53 -16.80 4.13
C SER A 437 -12.65 -17.02 5.16
N GLU A 438 -13.78 -16.32 5.04
CA GLU A 438 -14.98 -16.57 5.85
C GLU A 438 -15.49 -18.00 5.64
N TRP A 439 -15.64 -18.41 4.38
CA TRP A 439 -16.03 -19.77 4.03
C TRP A 439 -15.07 -20.81 4.62
N LEU A 440 -13.76 -20.59 4.45
CA LEU A 440 -12.73 -21.48 4.95
C LEU A 440 -12.80 -21.63 6.48
N LEU A 441 -12.86 -20.52 7.21
CA LEU A 441 -13.02 -20.52 8.67
C LEU A 441 -14.26 -21.31 9.08
N GLY A 442 -15.39 -21.08 8.41
CA GLY A 442 -16.63 -21.82 8.63
C GLY A 442 -16.50 -23.32 8.37
N GLN A 443 -15.79 -23.74 7.31
CA GLN A 443 -15.53 -25.16 7.03
C GLN A 443 -14.67 -25.80 8.12
N ARG A 444 -13.60 -25.12 8.54
CA ARG A 444 -12.71 -25.61 9.60
C ARG A 444 -13.46 -25.77 10.93
N ALA A 445 -14.24 -24.76 11.30
CA ALA A 445 -15.08 -24.80 12.50
C ALA A 445 -16.11 -25.94 12.44
N ARG A 446 -16.85 -26.09 11.34
CA ARG A 446 -17.83 -27.18 11.18
C ARG A 446 -17.20 -28.56 11.22
N THR A 447 -16.02 -28.73 10.63
CA THR A 447 -15.30 -30.01 10.65
C THR A 447 -14.89 -30.38 12.08
N ARG A 448 -14.39 -29.40 12.85
CA ARG A 448 -13.97 -29.61 14.25
C ARG A 448 -15.15 -29.82 15.20
N LEU A 449 -16.26 -29.12 14.98
CA LEU A 449 -17.40 -29.07 15.91
C LEU A 449 -18.54 -30.01 15.51
N GLY A 450 -18.57 -30.52 14.28
CA GLY A 450 -19.69 -31.30 13.75
C GLY A 450 -19.95 -32.63 14.47
N SER A 451 -18.94 -33.19 15.14
CA SER A 451 -19.08 -34.40 15.96
C SER A 451 -19.34 -34.12 17.45
N MET A 452 -19.45 -32.85 17.85
CA MET A 452 -19.69 -32.47 19.23
C MET A 452 -21.20 -32.52 19.56
N SER A 453 -21.53 -32.71 20.84
CA SER A 453 -22.93 -32.69 21.31
C SER A 453 -23.63 -31.36 21.01
N GLU A 454 -24.96 -31.41 20.87
CA GLU A 454 -25.82 -30.23 20.67
C GLU A 454 -25.55 -29.12 21.69
N GLY A 455 -25.46 -27.88 21.20
CA GLY A 455 -25.29 -26.66 21.99
C GLY A 455 -24.77 -25.49 21.15
N LEU A 456 -24.67 -24.32 21.78
CA LEU A 456 -23.96 -23.16 21.24
C LEU A 456 -22.47 -23.32 21.55
N TRP A 457 -21.64 -23.43 20.52
CA TRP A 457 -20.19 -23.51 20.67
C TRP A 457 -19.56 -22.17 20.33
N LEU A 458 -18.97 -21.52 21.34
CA LEU A 458 -18.24 -20.28 21.15
C LEU A 458 -16.74 -20.57 21.09
N ALA A 459 -16.08 -20.07 20.05
CA ALA A 459 -14.66 -20.29 19.80
C ALA A 459 -13.86 -19.00 20.00
N ASN A 460 -12.72 -19.08 20.66
CA ASN A 460 -11.68 -18.06 20.65
C ASN A 460 -10.46 -18.60 19.90
N PRO A 461 -10.31 -18.28 18.60
CA PRO A 461 -9.17 -18.72 17.80
C PRO A 461 -7.92 -17.85 17.99
N THR A 462 -7.96 -16.87 18.91
CA THR A 462 -6.85 -15.93 19.14
C THR A 462 -5.91 -16.42 20.24
N GLU A 463 -4.73 -15.79 20.33
CA GLU A 463 -3.71 -16.09 21.34
C GLU A 463 -3.97 -15.42 22.71
N MET A 464 -5.00 -14.58 22.81
CA MET A 464 -5.34 -13.83 24.02
C MET A 464 -6.73 -14.21 24.54
N PRO A 465 -6.96 -14.17 25.86
CA PRO A 465 -8.30 -14.40 26.41
C PRO A 465 -9.27 -13.31 25.94
N PHE A 466 -10.54 -13.67 25.79
CA PHE A 466 -11.60 -12.76 25.37
C PHE A 466 -12.62 -12.54 26.50
N THR A 467 -12.87 -11.26 26.80
CA THR A 467 -13.99 -10.82 27.66
C THR A 467 -14.78 -9.73 26.93
N GLY A 468 -16.08 -9.93 26.76
CA GLY A 468 -16.96 -8.96 26.11
C GLY A 468 -18.26 -9.56 25.59
N TRP A 469 -19.00 -8.76 24.82
CA TRP A 469 -20.24 -9.18 24.18
C TRP A 469 -19.98 -10.15 23.02
N ALA A 470 -20.62 -11.32 23.05
CA ALA A 470 -20.80 -12.18 21.90
C ALA A 470 -22.20 -11.97 21.31
N THR A 471 -22.30 -11.82 19.98
CA THR A 471 -23.56 -11.54 19.28
C THR A 471 -23.94 -12.69 18.36
N LEU A 472 -25.23 -13.03 18.36
CA LEU A 472 -25.86 -14.09 17.59
C LEU A 472 -26.97 -13.49 16.71
N ILE A 473 -27.20 -14.08 15.54
CA ILE A 473 -28.38 -13.79 14.72
C ILE A 473 -29.53 -14.66 15.25
N THR A 474 -30.66 -14.06 15.63
CA THR A 474 -31.74 -14.80 16.33
C THR A 474 -32.42 -15.85 15.48
N SER A 475 -32.29 -15.79 14.15
CA SER A 475 -32.76 -16.85 13.24
C SER A 475 -32.03 -18.18 13.41
N CYS A 476 -30.89 -18.21 14.12
CA CYS A 476 -30.23 -19.46 14.50
C CYS A 476 -30.87 -20.15 15.71
N LEU A 477 -31.72 -19.44 16.47
CA LEU A 477 -32.42 -20.00 17.63
C LEU A 477 -33.61 -20.82 17.14
N ARG A 478 -33.68 -22.08 17.55
CA ARG A 478 -34.76 -23.02 17.17
C ARG A 478 -35.95 -23.02 18.14
N GLN A 479 -35.83 -22.26 19.23
CA GLN A 479 -36.87 -22.11 20.23
C GLN A 479 -36.78 -20.74 20.88
N GLU A 480 -37.86 -20.33 21.55
CA GLU A 480 -37.82 -19.20 22.46
C GLU A 480 -36.70 -19.41 23.47
N THR A 481 -35.86 -18.39 23.64
CA THR A 481 -34.67 -18.46 24.49
C THR A 481 -34.56 -17.15 25.25
N HIS A 482 -34.34 -17.20 26.54
CA HIS A 482 -34.14 -16.01 27.37
C HIS A 482 -32.76 -15.98 28.01
N THR A 483 -32.15 -17.15 28.19
CA THR A 483 -30.86 -17.29 28.86
C THR A 483 -29.94 -18.27 28.15
N ILE A 484 -28.64 -18.07 28.37
CA ILE A 484 -27.59 -19.00 28.00
C ILE A 484 -27.00 -19.59 29.29
N VAL A 485 -26.89 -20.91 29.33
CA VAL A 485 -26.37 -21.66 30.49
C VAL A 485 -25.00 -22.21 30.17
N ASP A 486 -24.04 -21.97 31.04
CA ASP A 486 -22.77 -22.68 31.07
C ASP A 486 -23.00 -24.05 31.74
N PRO A 487 -22.94 -25.18 31.00
CA PRO A 487 -23.22 -26.49 31.56
C PRO A 487 -22.16 -26.97 32.57
N GLU A 488 -20.95 -26.39 32.57
CA GLU A 488 -19.88 -26.78 33.49
C GLU A 488 -20.05 -26.12 34.85
N THR A 489 -20.46 -24.85 34.87
CA THR A 489 -20.58 -24.06 36.12
C THR A 489 -22.02 -23.90 36.61
N GLY A 490 -23.01 -24.20 35.76
CA GLY A 490 -24.42 -23.90 36.01
C GLY A 490 -24.78 -22.41 35.91
N ARG A 491 -23.80 -21.53 35.61
CA ARG A 491 -24.02 -20.09 35.49
C ARG A 491 -24.99 -19.78 34.35
N ARG A 492 -26.00 -18.94 34.64
CA ARG A 492 -26.98 -18.46 33.67
C ARG A 492 -26.67 -17.01 33.30
N MET A 493 -26.67 -16.71 32.01
CA MET A 493 -26.44 -15.38 31.46
C MET A 493 -27.66 -14.92 30.67
N ALA A 494 -28.00 -13.65 30.78
CA ALA A 494 -29.14 -13.07 30.07
C ALA A 494 -28.83 -12.90 28.57
N LEU A 495 -29.84 -13.14 27.73
CA LEU A 495 -29.82 -12.73 26.34
C LEU A 495 -30.43 -11.33 26.19
N TYR A 496 -29.65 -10.40 25.67
CA TYR A 496 -30.10 -9.05 25.33
C TYR A 496 -30.44 -9.00 23.85
N TYR A 497 -31.72 -8.79 23.55
CA TYR A 497 -32.22 -8.73 22.19
C TYR A 497 -32.11 -7.32 21.61
N GLU A 498 -31.60 -7.23 20.39
CA GLU A 498 -31.41 -5.98 19.68
C GLU A 498 -32.17 -6.00 18.34
N PRO A 499 -32.70 -4.85 17.89
CA PRO A 499 -33.34 -4.74 16.60
C PRO A 499 -32.31 -4.88 15.46
N GLY A 500 -32.78 -5.18 14.25
CA GLY A 500 -31.91 -5.31 13.09
C GLY A 500 -32.67 -5.49 11.77
N PRO A 501 -31.95 -5.79 10.67
CA PRO A 501 -32.56 -5.96 9.37
C PRO A 501 -33.40 -7.23 9.25
N LEU A 502 -34.51 -7.12 8.52
CA LEU A 502 -35.37 -8.23 8.13
C LEU A 502 -35.79 -8.06 6.67
N TRP A 503 -35.73 -9.13 5.88
CA TRP A 503 -36.24 -9.10 4.52
C TRP A 503 -37.77 -9.00 4.54
N GLY A 504 -38.32 -7.99 3.86
CA GLY A 504 -39.75 -7.72 3.80
C GLY A 504 -40.08 -6.23 3.82
N ARG A 505 -41.34 -5.89 3.56
CA ARG A 505 -41.76 -4.48 3.51
C ARG A 505 -41.82 -3.86 4.93
N PRO A 506 -41.24 -2.67 5.17
CA PRO A 506 -41.45 -1.92 6.42
C PRO A 506 -42.95 -1.67 6.64
N GLN A 507 -43.43 -1.80 7.88
CA GLN A 507 -44.83 -1.61 8.25
C GLN A 507 -45.09 -0.21 8.82
N SER A 508 -44.07 0.43 9.38
CA SER A 508 -44.14 1.78 9.91
C SER A 508 -42.79 2.49 9.87
N ASP A 509 -42.79 3.81 10.04
CA ASP A 509 -41.57 4.62 10.12
C ASP A 509 -40.64 4.19 11.28
N LYS A 510 -41.18 3.52 12.31
CA LYS A 510 -40.38 3.01 13.44
C LYS A 510 -39.49 1.84 13.05
N ASP A 511 -39.81 1.16 11.96
CA ASP A 511 -39.04 0.02 11.45
C ASP A 511 -37.79 0.46 10.69
N LEU A 512 -37.67 1.77 10.41
CA LEU A 512 -36.57 2.39 9.69
C LEU A 512 -35.72 3.21 10.64
N SER A 513 -34.41 3.02 10.58
CA SER A 513 -33.45 3.84 11.28
C SER A 513 -33.15 5.12 10.50
N TYR A 514 -32.52 6.06 11.18
CA TYR A 514 -31.97 7.26 10.55
C TYR A 514 -30.90 6.96 9.49
N GLU A 515 -30.26 5.78 9.56
CA GLU A 515 -29.23 5.37 8.62
C GLU A 515 -29.79 4.72 7.35
N ASP A 516 -31.00 4.16 7.39
CA ASP A 516 -31.65 3.53 6.23
C ASP A 516 -32.30 4.56 5.31
N VAL A 517 -31.51 5.06 4.38
CA VAL A 517 -31.95 5.98 3.32
C VAL A 517 -32.77 5.27 2.24
N SER A 518 -32.61 3.95 2.10
CA SER A 518 -33.27 3.19 1.03
C SER A 518 -34.74 2.91 1.35
N ALA A 519 -35.07 2.79 2.63
CA ALA A 519 -36.38 2.39 3.15
C ALA A 519 -36.95 1.13 2.46
N THR A 520 -36.07 0.29 1.90
CA THR A 520 -36.47 -0.86 1.09
C THR A 520 -36.86 -2.04 1.98
N PHE A 521 -36.12 -2.24 3.07
CA PHE A 521 -36.36 -3.28 4.07
C PHE A 521 -36.20 -2.69 5.47
N PRO A 522 -36.99 -3.13 6.47
CA PRO A 522 -36.88 -2.61 7.83
C PRO A 522 -35.55 -3.00 8.46
N ASP A 523 -34.76 -2.02 8.90
CA ASP A 523 -33.47 -2.22 9.58
C ASP A 523 -33.57 -2.14 11.11
N ARG A 524 -34.76 -1.84 11.64
CA ARG A 524 -35.09 -1.84 13.09
C ARG A 524 -36.13 -2.87 13.48
N SER A 525 -36.24 -3.97 12.73
CA SER A 525 -37.13 -5.07 13.11
C SER A 525 -36.74 -5.61 14.48
N PRO A 526 -37.69 -5.87 15.40
CA PRO A 526 -37.37 -6.29 16.76
C PRO A 526 -36.71 -7.68 16.80
N ASN A 527 -35.87 -7.88 17.82
CA ASN A 527 -35.29 -9.18 18.19
C ASN A 527 -34.58 -9.90 17.03
N ARG A 528 -33.72 -9.19 16.27
CA ARG A 528 -32.94 -9.78 15.15
C ARG A 528 -31.55 -10.25 15.57
N PHE A 529 -30.97 -9.58 16.56
CA PHE A 529 -29.74 -10.00 17.20
C PHE A 529 -29.99 -10.32 18.66
N ALA A 530 -29.20 -11.23 19.21
CA ALA A 530 -29.14 -11.49 20.65
C ALA A 530 -27.68 -11.48 21.08
N ARG A 531 -27.37 -10.80 22.19
CA ARG A 531 -26.03 -10.79 22.75
C ARG A 531 -26.02 -11.27 24.19
N PHE A 532 -24.90 -11.84 24.61
CA PHE A 532 -24.62 -12.22 26.00
C PHE A 532 -23.18 -11.90 26.35
N TRP A 533 -22.92 -11.74 27.64
CA TRP A 533 -21.58 -11.46 28.13
C TRP A 533 -20.77 -12.74 28.23
N VAL A 534 -19.53 -12.69 27.74
CA VAL A 534 -18.57 -13.76 27.83
C VAL A 534 -17.42 -13.27 28.68
N GLU A 535 -17.05 -14.06 29.68
CA GLU A 535 -16.02 -13.73 30.63
C GLU A 535 -14.85 -14.70 30.51
N ASN A 536 -13.67 -14.16 30.20
CA ASN A 536 -12.40 -14.86 30.17
C ASN A 536 -12.40 -16.16 29.34
N LEU A 537 -12.93 -16.09 28.11
CA LEU A 537 -12.86 -17.20 27.17
C LEU A 537 -11.40 -17.42 26.75
N GLN A 538 -10.85 -18.58 27.12
CA GLN A 538 -9.41 -18.86 27.01
C GLN A 538 -8.90 -18.79 25.56
N PRO A 539 -7.61 -18.43 25.34
CA PRO A 539 -6.97 -18.51 24.04
C PRO A 539 -7.11 -19.89 23.39
N ASN A 540 -7.19 -19.93 22.05
CA ASN A 540 -7.23 -21.16 21.25
C ASN A 540 -8.19 -22.23 21.80
N SER A 541 -9.37 -21.81 22.27
CA SER A 541 -10.32 -22.69 22.96
C SER A 541 -11.73 -22.61 22.39
N VAL A 542 -12.55 -23.61 22.72
CA VAL A 542 -13.99 -23.61 22.52
C VAL A 542 -14.69 -23.80 23.85
N LYS A 543 -15.81 -23.11 24.05
CA LYS A 543 -16.69 -23.28 25.21
C LYS A 543 -18.10 -23.58 24.75
N LYS A 544 -18.70 -24.61 25.37
CA LYS A 544 -20.08 -25.01 25.11
C LYS A 544 -21.02 -24.20 26.00
N PHE A 545 -22.15 -23.81 25.43
CA PHE A 545 -23.29 -23.27 26.16
C PHE A 545 -24.60 -23.91 25.72
N LEU A 546 -25.62 -23.82 26.56
CA LEU A 546 -26.97 -24.33 26.30
C LEU A 546 -27.99 -23.19 26.28
N PHE A 547 -28.95 -23.26 25.37
CA PHE A 547 -30.07 -22.33 25.33
C PHE A 547 -31.13 -22.73 26.36
N SER A 548 -31.71 -21.75 27.05
CA SER A 548 -32.74 -21.96 28.06
C SER A 548 -33.92 -20.99 27.91
N ARG A 549 -35.14 -21.51 28.13
CA ARG A 549 -36.39 -20.74 28.21
C ARG A 549 -36.58 -20.05 29.56
N GLU A 550 -35.85 -20.46 30.59
CA GLU A 550 -35.94 -19.81 31.88
C GLU A 550 -35.40 -18.38 31.79
N LYS A 551 -36.07 -17.45 32.47
CA LYS A 551 -35.62 -16.07 32.62
C LYS A 551 -34.65 -15.99 33.81
N THR A 552 -33.51 -15.32 33.63
CA THR A 552 -32.64 -14.95 34.76
C THR A 552 -33.31 -13.84 35.56
N ILE A 553 -33.17 -13.87 36.90
CA ILE A 553 -33.73 -12.84 37.78
C ILE A 553 -32.75 -11.68 38.02
N GLU A 554 -31.44 -11.91 38.08
CA GLU A 554 -30.46 -10.81 38.26
C GLU A 554 -29.07 -11.23 37.75
N GLU A 555 -28.59 -10.63 36.65
CA GLU A 555 -27.14 -10.50 36.46
C GLU A 555 -26.69 -9.36 37.38
N SER A 556 -25.88 -9.67 38.39
CA SER A 556 -25.31 -8.61 39.22
C SER A 556 -24.53 -7.66 38.33
N ALA A 557 -24.86 -6.36 38.39
CA ALA A 557 -24.07 -5.28 37.80
C ALA A 557 -22.71 -5.22 38.50
N GLY A 558 -21.83 -6.17 38.16
CA GLY A 558 -20.51 -6.28 38.74
C GLY A 558 -19.61 -5.31 38.03
N GLY A 559 -19.38 -4.13 38.63
CA GLY A 559 -18.27 -3.31 38.21
C GLY A 559 -18.20 -1.90 38.78
N VAL A 560 -16.97 -1.38 38.89
CA VAL A 560 -16.75 0.02 39.27
C VAL A 560 -16.93 0.86 38.01
N GLU A 561 -18.03 1.61 37.93
CA GLU A 561 -18.30 2.46 36.77
C GLU A 561 -17.18 3.50 36.59
N PRO A 562 -16.74 3.78 35.35
CA PRO A 562 -15.84 4.89 35.10
C PRO A 562 -16.51 6.20 35.46
N THR A 563 -15.75 7.13 36.04
CA THR A 563 -16.17 8.52 36.14
C THR A 563 -15.92 9.20 34.79
N PHE A 564 -16.88 9.97 34.29
CA PHE A 564 -16.76 10.68 33.02
C PHE A 564 -17.36 12.07 33.14
N THR A 565 -16.83 13.00 32.35
CA THR A 565 -17.49 14.29 32.07
C THR A 565 -18.13 14.23 30.69
N ALA A 566 -19.16 15.03 30.47
CA ALA A 566 -19.84 15.14 29.19
C ALA A 566 -19.99 16.60 28.77
N ASP A 567 -20.15 16.83 27.47
CA ASP A 567 -20.47 18.16 26.94
C ASP A 567 -21.93 18.55 27.23
N ALA A 568 -22.33 19.75 26.79
CA ALA A 568 -23.69 20.26 26.99
C ALA A 568 -24.79 19.38 26.32
N GLN A 569 -24.42 18.54 25.36
CA GLN A 569 -25.31 17.60 24.68
C GLN A 569 -25.19 16.17 25.26
N GLY A 570 -24.46 15.97 26.35
CA GLY A 570 -24.31 14.67 27.01
C GLY A 570 -23.33 13.72 26.34
N TRP A 571 -22.52 14.16 25.38
CA TRP A 571 -21.47 13.32 24.79
C TRP A 571 -20.24 13.26 25.70
N PRO A 572 -19.68 12.07 26.00
CA PRO A 572 -18.52 11.96 26.89
C PRO A 572 -17.29 12.70 26.36
N GLN A 573 -16.67 13.49 27.23
CA GLN A 573 -15.41 14.21 26.98
C GLN A 573 -14.22 13.54 27.63
N THR A 574 -14.43 12.83 28.73
CA THR A 574 -13.38 12.11 29.46
C THR A 574 -13.94 10.79 29.97
N ALA A 575 -13.09 9.82 30.30
CA ALA A 575 -13.48 8.65 31.08
C ALA A 575 -12.28 8.17 31.91
N ILE A 576 -12.48 7.96 33.21
CA ILE A 576 -11.45 7.63 34.19
C ILE A 576 -11.94 6.42 34.99
N TRP A 577 -11.10 5.40 35.09
CA TRP A 577 -11.33 4.23 35.93
C TRP A 577 -10.50 4.33 37.22
N PRO A 578 -10.87 3.60 38.29
CA PRO A 578 -10.05 3.51 39.49
C PRO A 578 -8.59 3.17 39.18
N GLY A 579 -7.66 3.92 39.76
CA GLY A 579 -6.21 3.75 39.54
C GLY A 579 -5.65 4.52 38.35
N MET A 580 -6.47 5.17 37.52
CA MET A 580 -5.99 6.06 36.45
C MET A 580 -5.75 7.47 36.97
N THR A 581 -4.63 8.08 36.55
CA THR A 581 -4.30 9.49 36.85
C THR A 581 -4.65 10.45 35.72
N LYS A 582 -4.91 9.92 34.52
CA LYS A 582 -5.34 10.65 33.33
C LYS A 582 -6.56 9.96 32.73
N PRO A 583 -7.46 10.69 32.02
CA PRO A 583 -8.56 10.04 31.33
C PRO A 583 -8.06 9.17 30.17
N LEU A 584 -8.90 8.26 29.69
CA LEU A 584 -8.57 7.42 28.53
C LEU A 584 -8.52 8.23 27.22
N PHE A 585 -9.33 9.28 27.13
CA PHE A 585 -9.43 10.20 26.00
C PHE A 585 -9.82 11.61 26.49
N THR A 586 -9.72 12.61 25.62
CA THR A 586 -10.12 14.00 25.91
C THR A 586 -11.23 14.50 24.97
N ALA A 587 -11.70 15.73 25.19
CA ALA A 587 -12.82 16.32 24.46
C ALA A 587 -12.59 16.31 22.94
N GLY A 588 -13.64 15.98 22.19
CA GLY A 588 -13.60 15.86 20.72
C GLY A 588 -13.49 14.42 20.19
N LEU A 589 -13.48 13.41 21.07
CA LEU A 589 -13.48 12.00 20.66
C LEU A 589 -14.69 11.68 19.76
N GLY A 590 -14.40 11.27 18.52
CA GLY A 590 -15.40 10.91 17.53
C GLY A 590 -16.03 12.07 16.78
N ASP A 591 -15.47 13.28 16.89
CA ASP A 591 -15.82 14.37 15.97
C ASP A 591 -15.41 14.01 14.54
N VAL A 592 -16.19 14.46 13.56
CA VAL A 592 -15.89 14.29 12.14
C VAL A 592 -15.52 15.64 11.56
N LEU A 593 -14.39 15.69 10.85
CA LEU A 593 -13.87 16.89 10.21
C LEU A 593 -13.77 16.64 8.71
N ALA A 594 -14.28 17.57 7.90
CA ALA A 594 -14.03 17.62 6.47
C ALA A 594 -13.08 18.78 6.13
N VAL A 595 -12.15 18.52 5.21
CA VAL A 595 -11.29 19.54 4.63
C VAL A 595 -11.63 19.65 3.14
N LYS A 596 -12.10 20.83 2.74
CA LYS A 596 -12.38 21.19 1.36
C LYS A 596 -11.28 22.10 0.82
N VAL A 597 -10.91 21.91 -0.44
CA VAL A 597 -9.99 22.80 -1.14
C VAL A 597 -10.78 23.82 -1.96
N ARG A 598 -10.55 25.11 -1.71
CA ARG A 598 -11.20 26.25 -2.38
C ARG A 598 -10.37 26.71 -3.58
N GLY A 599 -11.04 27.02 -4.68
CA GLY A 599 -10.42 27.61 -5.87
C GLY A 599 -10.85 26.92 -7.16
N PHE A 600 -10.44 27.49 -8.29
CA PHE A 600 -10.62 26.85 -9.59
C PHE A 600 -9.69 25.63 -9.69
N ALA A 601 -10.25 24.51 -10.13
CA ALA A 601 -9.55 23.22 -10.27
C ALA A 601 -8.81 22.79 -8.98
N PRO A 602 -9.53 22.45 -7.89
CA PRO A 602 -8.97 22.36 -6.53
C PRO A 602 -7.83 21.36 -6.34
N ARG A 603 -7.71 20.36 -7.21
CA ARG A 603 -6.55 19.45 -7.22
C ARG A 603 -5.23 20.18 -7.52
N TRP A 604 -5.24 21.12 -8.46
CA TRP A 604 -4.08 21.96 -8.74
C TRP A 604 -3.76 22.88 -7.57
N VAL A 605 -4.79 23.40 -6.90
CA VAL A 605 -4.60 24.19 -5.67
C VAL A 605 -3.94 23.36 -4.56
N SER A 606 -4.32 22.08 -4.41
CA SER A 606 -3.66 21.17 -3.46
C SER A 606 -2.18 20.95 -3.82
N GLN A 607 -1.90 20.77 -5.11
CA GLN A 607 -0.53 20.62 -5.61
C GLN A 607 0.29 21.89 -5.39
N ASP A 608 -0.28 23.07 -5.61
CA ASP A 608 0.38 24.36 -5.33
C ASP A 608 0.77 24.46 -3.86
N ILE A 609 -0.14 24.08 -2.94
CA ILE A 609 0.16 24.03 -1.50
C ILE A 609 1.32 23.06 -1.20
N TRP A 610 1.34 21.88 -1.83
CA TRP A 610 2.39 20.89 -1.60
C TRP A 610 3.75 21.32 -2.14
N ASN A 611 3.78 22.01 -3.27
CA ASN A 611 5.01 22.44 -3.93
C ASN A 611 5.69 23.65 -3.25
N ILE A 612 4.99 24.34 -2.32
CA ILE A 612 5.61 25.43 -1.56
C ILE A 612 6.56 24.85 -0.50
N THR A 613 7.84 25.18 -0.63
CA THR A 613 8.90 24.80 0.32
C THR A 613 9.03 25.78 1.49
N ASP A 614 8.58 27.02 1.32
CA ASP A 614 8.59 28.05 2.38
C ASP A 614 7.43 27.79 3.37
N PRO A 615 7.72 27.46 4.64
CA PRO A 615 6.69 27.06 5.58
C PRO A 615 5.68 28.18 5.89
N VAL A 616 6.11 29.46 5.85
CA VAL A 616 5.22 30.60 6.13
C VAL A 616 4.24 30.78 4.98
N LYS A 617 4.74 30.79 3.74
CA LYS A 617 3.88 30.91 2.55
C LYS A 617 2.95 29.72 2.39
N LYS A 618 3.43 28.51 2.73
CA LYS A 618 2.61 27.30 2.71
C LYS A 618 1.45 27.43 3.69
N GLN A 619 1.72 27.89 4.91
CA GLN A 619 0.70 28.12 5.93
C GLN A 619 -0.31 29.20 5.50
N GLU A 620 0.16 30.30 4.91
CA GLU A 620 -0.71 31.36 4.37
C GLU A 620 -1.66 30.81 3.31
N LEU A 621 -1.13 30.06 2.33
CA LEU A 621 -1.95 29.47 1.28
C LEU A 621 -2.89 28.39 1.82
N GLN A 622 -2.46 27.59 2.81
CA GLN A 622 -3.33 26.64 3.49
C GLN A 622 -4.50 27.35 4.18
N ASN A 623 -4.24 28.44 4.90
CA ASN A 623 -5.29 29.21 5.57
C ASN A 623 -6.28 29.85 4.57
N GLU A 624 -5.78 30.27 3.40
CA GLU A 624 -6.61 30.86 2.35
C GLU A 624 -7.47 29.81 1.61
N LYS A 625 -6.86 28.66 1.29
CA LYS A 625 -7.41 27.68 0.34
C LYS A 625 -8.04 26.45 1.00
N LEU A 626 -7.69 26.12 2.24
CA LEU A 626 -8.27 24.97 2.94
C LEU A 626 -9.39 25.42 3.88
N GLU A 627 -10.55 24.81 3.71
CA GLU A 627 -11.72 25.02 4.54
C GLU A 627 -11.94 23.81 5.43
N PHE A 628 -11.79 24.01 6.74
CA PHE A 628 -12.00 23.00 7.77
C PHE A 628 -13.42 23.15 8.32
N THR A 629 -14.22 22.09 8.25
CA THR A 629 -15.60 22.06 8.78
C THR A 629 -15.78 20.86 9.69
N THR A 630 -16.08 21.11 10.97
CA THR A 630 -16.35 20.06 11.96
C THR A 630 -17.85 19.78 12.03
N ALA A 631 -18.21 18.51 12.15
CA ALA A 631 -19.58 18.06 12.36
C ALA A 631 -20.11 18.58 13.70
N GLN A 632 -21.40 18.89 13.74
CA GLN A 632 -22.10 19.32 14.96
C GLN A 632 -22.96 18.19 15.49
N ALA A 633 -23.27 18.23 16.78
CA ALA A 633 -24.24 17.32 17.36
C ALA A 633 -25.64 17.66 16.81
N ALA A 634 -26.32 16.68 16.19
CA ALA A 634 -27.68 16.85 15.69
C ALA A 634 -28.74 16.69 16.81
N GLY A 635 -28.30 16.62 18.07
CA GLY A 635 -29.14 16.44 19.25
C GLY A 635 -28.36 15.83 20.44
N PRO A 636 -29.02 15.63 21.59
CA PRO A 636 -28.40 15.07 22.77
C PRO A 636 -27.99 13.60 22.55
N ALA A 637 -26.91 13.20 23.21
CA ALA A 637 -26.49 11.81 23.28
C ALA A 637 -27.48 11.00 24.13
N THR A 638 -27.80 9.81 23.65
CA THR A 638 -28.57 8.83 24.42
C THR A 638 -27.60 7.94 25.19
N VAL A 639 -27.93 7.62 26.45
CA VAL A 639 -27.12 6.77 27.33
C VAL A 639 -27.90 5.52 27.68
N GLN A 640 -27.27 4.35 27.52
CA GLN A 640 -27.78 3.07 28.01
C GLN A 640 -26.80 2.51 29.04
N ASN A 641 -27.26 2.39 30.28
CA ASN A 641 -26.49 1.77 31.36
C ASN A 641 -26.79 0.25 31.39
N GLY A 642 -25.90 -0.55 30.79
CA GLY A 642 -25.96 -2.01 30.84
C GLY A 642 -25.20 -2.60 32.04
N PRO A 643 -25.32 -3.91 32.29
CA PRO A 643 -24.62 -4.57 33.41
C PRO A 643 -23.09 -4.46 33.32
N HIS A 644 -22.53 -4.48 32.10
CA HIS A 644 -21.09 -4.53 31.88
C HIS A 644 -20.50 -3.31 31.15
N THR A 645 -21.34 -2.51 30.50
CA THR A 645 -20.90 -1.41 29.63
C THR A 645 -21.85 -0.23 29.73
N LEU A 646 -21.29 0.98 29.62
CA LEU A 646 -22.05 2.21 29.37
C LEU A 646 -22.01 2.51 27.87
N LEU A 647 -23.17 2.74 27.26
CA LEU A 647 -23.27 3.01 25.83
C LEU A 647 -23.84 4.38 25.54
N PHE A 648 -23.08 5.18 24.81
CA PHE A 648 -23.47 6.49 24.31
C PHE A 648 -23.69 6.43 22.80
N VAL A 649 -24.80 7.00 22.32
CA VAL A 649 -25.09 7.12 20.89
C VAL A 649 -25.58 8.53 20.60
N GLN A 650 -24.98 9.18 19.60
CA GLN A 650 -25.35 10.53 19.20
C GLN A 650 -25.33 10.66 17.67
N ARG A 651 -26.32 11.36 17.13
CA ARG A 651 -26.35 11.76 15.72
C ARG A 651 -25.48 12.99 15.53
N ILE A 652 -24.81 13.06 14.39
CA ILE A 652 -24.03 14.23 13.99
C ILE A 652 -24.52 14.72 12.63
N GLU A 653 -24.47 16.04 12.45
CA GLU A 653 -24.79 16.72 11.21
C GLU A 653 -23.55 17.40 10.63
N HIS A 654 -23.41 17.34 9.32
CA HIS A 654 -22.32 17.97 8.61
C HIS A 654 -22.74 18.21 7.16
N PRO A 655 -22.40 19.37 6.54
CA PRO A 655 -22.83 19.69 5.17
C PRO A 655 -22.41 18.69 4.09
N ARG A 656 -21.38 17.87 4.37
CA ARG A 656 -20.87 16.83 3.47
C ARG A 656 -21.40 15.43 3.76
N LEU A 657 -22.31 15.28 4.72
CA LEU A 657 -22.90 14.00 5.11
C LEU A 657 -24.42 14.04 4.89
N LYS A 658 -24.97 12.99 4.27
CA LYS A 658 -26.42 12.76 4.27
C LYS A 658 -26.91 12.41 5.67
N TRP A 659 -26.09 11.66 6.41
CA TRP A 659 -26.29 11.37 7.82
C TRP A 659 -24.95 10.98 8.47
N GLY A 660 -24.85 11.16 9.79
CA GLY A 660 -23.74 10.68 10.60
C GLY A 660 -24.19 10.24 12.00
N THR A 661 -23.51 9.26 12.57
CA THR A 661 -23.74 8.77 13.94
C THR A 661 -22.42 8.36 14.57
N ARG A 662 -22.24 8.71 15.86
CA ARG A 662 -21.15 8.25 16.69
C ARG A 662 -21.68 7.45 17.87
N ARG A 663 -21.02 6.33 18.16
CA ARG A 663 -21.32 5.40 19.26
C ARG A 663 -20.06 5.19 20.08
N LEU A 664 -20.14 5.41 21.38
CA LEU A 664 -19.04 5.17 22.33
C LEU A 664 -19.49 4.16 23.37
N GLU A 665 -18.82 3.02 23.42
CA GLU A 665 -19.08 1.97 24.41
C GLU A 665 -17.92 1.92 25.39
N LEU A 666 -18.19 2.13 26.68
CA LEU A 666 -17.20 2.09 27.76
C LEU A 666 -17.40 0.83 28.59
N TRP A 667 -16.33 0.08 28.83
CA TRP A 667 -16.34 -1.08 29.71
C TRP A 667 -16.31 -0.65 31.16
N LYS A 668 -17.14 -1.24 32.03
CA LYS A 668 -17.14 -0.85 33.46
C LYS A 668 -15.86 -1.32 34.16
N ASN A 669 -15.44 -2.57 33.95
CA ASN A 669 -14.33 -3.19 34.70
C ASN A 669 -12.96 -3.10 34.06
N GLU A 670 -12.85 -2.43 32.91
CA GLU A 670 -11.63 -2.40 32.14
C GLU A 670 -11.49 -1.00 31.54
N PRO A 671 -10.32 -0.35 31.61
CA PRO A 671 -10.03 0.94 30.97
C PRO A 671 -10.06 0.84 29.43
N ARG A 672 -11.22 0.54 28.88
CA ARG A 672 -11.44 0.19 27.49
C ARG A 672 -12.66 0.94 26.97
N ALA A 673 -12.48 1.49 25.78
CA ALA A 673 -13.54 2.12 25.01
C ALA A 673 -13.57 1.57 23.59
N ARG A 674 -14.76 1.56 22.99
CA ARG A 674 -14.97 1.30 21.56
C ARG A 674 -15.73 2.47 20.98
N LEU A 675 -15.05 3.24 20.14
CA LEU A 675 -15.67 4.26 19.30
C LEU A 675 -16.07 3.63 17.97
N THR A 676 -17.30 3.86 17.54
CA THR A 676 -17.79 3.53 16.20
C THR A 676 -18.42 4.77 15.60
N VAL A 677 -17.85 5.25 14.49
CA VAL A 677 -18.40 6.37 13.72
C VAL A 677 -18.89 5.83 12.39
N ARG A 678 -20.15 6.13 12.05
CA ARG A 678 -20.79 5.74 10.81
C ARG A 678 -21.31 6.99 10.13
N PHE A 679 -21.11 7.11 8.82
CA PHE A 679 -21.66 8.21 8.05
C PHE A 679 -21.90 7.82 6.60
N ASN A 680 -22.85 8.50 5.98
CA ASN A 680 -23.10 8.44 4.55
C ASN A 680 -22.62 9.74 3.91
N ARG A 681 -21.41 9.69 3.33
CA ARG A 681 -20.79 10.87 2.69
C ARG A 681 -21.51 11.24 1.40
N ILE A 682 -21.62 12.55 1.13
CA ILE A 682 -22.01 13.07 -0.17
C ILE A 682 -20.79 12.97 -1.10
N SER A 683 -20.88 12.21 -2.19
CA SER A 683 -19.75 12.03 -3.10
C SER A 683 -19.36 13.34 -3.80
N SER A 684 -18.06 13.50 -4.07
CA SER A 684 -17.47 14.65 -4.79
C SER A 684 -16.33 14.16 -5.68
N PHE A 685 -16.10 14.87 -6.79
CA PHE A 685 -14.89 14.71 -7.61
C PHE A 685 -13.75 15.63 -7.16
N ASP A 686 -14.08 16.70 -6.43
CA ASP A 686 -13.07 17.58 -5.84
C ASP A 686 -12.32 16.84 -4.73
N PRO A 687 -11.02 17.12 -4.55
CA PRO A 687 -10.25 16.60 -3.43
C PRO A 687 -10.92 16.98 -2.10
N GLU A 688 -11.13 15.98 -1.24
CA GLU A 688 -11.74 16.11 0.06
C GLU A 688 -11.05 15.15 1.02
N LEU A 689 -10.68 15.64 2.20
CA LEU A 689 -10.21 14.81 3.31
C LEU A 689 -11.33 14.71 4.35
N LEU A 690 -11.62 13.49 4.80
CA LEU A 690 -12.55 13.23 5.91
C LEU A 690 -11.79 12.55 7.05
N CYS A 691 -11.77 13.19 8.21
CA CYS A 691 -11.07 12.73 9.40
C CYS A 691 -12.07 12.39 10.52
N VAL A 692 -11.75 11.37 11.30
CA VAL A 692 -12.35 11.14 12.62
C VAL A 692 -11.34 11.56 13.66
N ILE A 693 -11.72 12.50 14.52
CA ILE A 693 -10.85 13.06 15.55
C ILE A 693 -10.85 12.15 16.78
N SER A 694 -9.68 11.86 17.33
CA SER A 694 -9.53 10.99 18.51
C SER A 694 -8.46 11.54 19.47
N PRO A 695 -8.79 12.59 20.25
CA PRO A 695 -7.85 13.26 21.13
C PRO A 695 -7.50 12.37 22.34
N LEU A 696 -6.21 12.26 22.64
CA LEU A 696 -5.66 11.45 23.73
C LEU A 696 -4.80 12.34 24.65
N PRO A 697 -4.78 12.12 25.98
CA PRO A 697 -4.05 12.95 26.94
C PRO A 697 -2.55 12.61 27.02
N CYS A 698 -1.90 12.63 25.86
CA CYS A 698 -0.51 12.24 25.65
C CYS A 698 0.39 13.43 25.24
N ASP A 699 0.11 14.64 25.73
CA ASP A 699 0.96 15.82 25.44
C ASP A 699 2.43 15.53 25.76
N GLY A 700 3.31 15.83 24.80
CA GLY A 700 4.75 15.57 24.90
C GLY A 700 5.16 14.09 24.79
N VAL A 701 4.21 13.17 24.55
CA VAL A 701 4.47 11.73 24.41
C VAL A 701 4.07 11.27 23.01
N LEU A 702 5.01 10.69 22.27
CA LEU A 702 4.76 10.17 20.93
C LEU A 702 4.15 8.75 21.01
N PRO A 703 3.17 8.43 20.16
CA PRO A 703 2.58 7.09 20.14
C PRO A 703 3.58 6.08 19.59
N ARG A 704 3.48 4.82 20.05
CA ARG A 704 4.14 3.71 19.36
C ARG A 704 3.23 3.18 18.27
N LEU A 705 3.69 3.22 17.03
CA LEU A 705 2.98 2.69 15.87
C LEU A 705 3.57 1.34 15.44
N SER A 706 2.90 0.65 14.52
CA SER A 706 3.38 -0.61 13.93
C SER A 706 3.34 -0.50 12.41
N SER A 707 4.48 -0.77 11.75
CA SER A 707 4.60 -0.90 10.30
C SER A 707 5.07 -2.31 9.97
N GLY A 708 4.36 -3.04 9.11
CA GLY A 708 4.72 -4.43 8.80
C GLY A 708 4.67 -5.40 10.00
N GLY A 709 4.01 -5.02 11.10
CA GLY A 709 4.02 -5.76 12.37
C GLY A 709 5.27 -5.53 13.22
N MET A 710 6.07 -4.51 12.93
CA MET A 710 7.20 -4.05 13.75
C MET A 710 6.88 -2.68 14.37
N GLY A 711 7.11 -2.57 15.68
CA GLY A 711 6.85 -1.32 16.41
C GLY A 711 7.91 -0.25 16.15
N PHE A 712 7.51 1.01 16.02
CA PHE A 712 8.41 2.17 15.95
C PHE A 712 7.75 3.39 16.59
N THR A 713 8.57 4.33 17.06
CA THR A 713 8.13 5.62 17.57
C THR A 713 8.36 6.67 16.48
N PRO A 714 7.32 7.30 15.91
CA PRO A 714 7.45 8.35 14.91
C PRO A 714 8.43 9.44 15.37
N PHE A 715 9.12 10.10 14.43
CA PHE A 715 10.12 11.15 14.70
C PHE A 715 11.39 10.71 15.46
N GLN A 716 11.37 9.60 16.21
CA GLN A 716 12.52 9.05 16.94
C GLN A 716 13.15 7.88 16.18
N ASP A 717 12.34 6.86 15.87
CA ASP A 717 12.75 5.62 15.20
C ASP A 717 12.48 5.70 13.70
N GLN A 718 12.93 6.77 13.03
CA GLN A 718 12.54 7.08 11.66
C GLN A 718 13.71 7.63 10.84
N LEU A 719 13.85 7.21 9.59
CA LEU A 719 14.84 7.75 8.67
C LEU A 719 14.64 9.27 8.49
N PRO A 720 15.72 10.06 8.43
CA PRO A 720 15.61 11.49 8.13
C PRO A 720 14.97 11.69 6.76
N GLY A 721 14.29 12.83 6.58
CA GLY A 721 13.68 13.20 5.30
C GLY A 721 12.55 12.28 4.80
N SER A 722 12.07 11.31 5.60
CA SER A 722 10.91 10.47 5.27
C SER A 722 9.59 11.08 5.78
N CYS A 723 8.45 10.46 5.46
CA CYS A 723 7.11 11.01 5.73
C CYS A 723 6.86 11.30 7.21
N ARG A 724 6.49 12.54 7.52
CA ARG A 724 6.17 13.02 8.88
C ARG A 724 4.79 13.63 9.01
N ASP A 725 4.08 13.77 7.90
CA ASP A 725 2.77 14.41 7.85
C ASP A 725 1.65 13.47 8.35
N TYR A 726 1.79 12.17 8.09
CA TYR A 726 0.88 11.12 8.52
C TYR A 726 1.58 9.76 8.52
N PHE A 727 0.96 8.77 9.17
CA PHE A 727 1.50 7.42 9.29
C PHE A 727 0.42 6.39 8.96
N ALA A 728 0.76 5.44 8.10
CA ALA A 728 -0.05 4.24 7.89
C ALA A 728 0.05 3.30 9.11
N VAL A 729 -1.10 2.80 9.60
CA VAL A 729 -1.20 1.97 10.82
C VAL A 729 -2.03 0.71 10.61
#